data_AF-A0ABD1MGU8-F1
#
_entry.id   AF-A0ABD1MGU8-F1
#
_cell.length_a   1.000
_cell.length_b   1.000
_cell.length_c   1.000
_cell.angle_alpha   90.00
_cell.angle_beta   90.00
_cell.angle_gamma   90.00
#
_symmetry.space_group_name_H-M   'P 1'
#
loop_
_entity.id
_entity.type
_entity.pdbx_description
1 polymer ?
#
loop_
_entity_poly.entity_id
_entity_poly.type
_entity_poly.pdbx_seq_one_letter_code
_entity_poly.pdbx_strand_id
1 'polypeptide(L)'
;MFLKTEVLFLVLVLITTTTTITVTTAINPDSTLSFNQTWSSPSAIFSLALVSVQPPTTPPSYTASIVFSAASFTVWSAGNGASVDSGGSLQFLRNGALRLVNGSGATMWDSGTADRGATSATVEDSGNLVISNGTGTLWSSFENPTDTLLPSQNFTVGMSLKSQSYSFGLSSIGNLTLKWNNSIEYWTQGLNSSVNVSLFSPVLALSSIGQLQLSDANLSSSVLVAYSSDYDRNADVFRVLKLDNDGNLRIYSFSWEGGASTVRWTAVQDQCEVYAYCGNYGVCSYNDSSSSPVCECPSENFEMIDPNDARKGCRRKVSLSSCQGSTTMLTLDNAVILTYPNDPTWQSFYQGLSACRSNCLSGTGACFASTSLSDGSGQCVMKSEDFVSVYQSHLLPSTSYVKVCPPLAPNPPPSLGETGREKRSKVPAWVVVVIVLGTILGLVALEGGFWLWCCRNSTRFGGLSAHYALLEYASGAPVQFSYKELQQATKGFKEKLGAGGFGAVYRGTLVNKTVVAVKQLEGIEQGEKQFRMEVATISSTHHLNLVRLIGFCSEGRHRLLVYEFMKNGSLDDFLFITEQHSEKLLNWGYRYNIALGTARGITYLHEECRDCIVHCDIKPENILLDENYVAKVSDFGLAKLINPKDHRHRTLTSVRGTRGYLAPEWLANLPITSKSDVYSYGMVLLEIVSGRRNFDVSEETNRKKFSIWAYEEFERGNMSGILDKRLADQEVNMEQVRRAIQASFWCIQEHPSQRPTMSRVLQMLEGVTEIEKPPAPKSVMEGAVSGTSTYLSSNASAFSPFAASPPDPSSSSSVQTSGVSTFTSGVKSEKPTSILLQSDT
;
A
#
# COMPACT_ATOMS: atom_id res chain seq x y z
N MET A 1 21.78 56.05 14.75
CA MET A 1 22.11 57.32 14.06
C MET A 1 21.70 57.18 12.61
N PHE A 2 21.15 58.24 11.98
CA PHE A 2 20.58 58.36 10.62
C PHE A 2 20.96 57.26 9.60
N LEU A 3 20.02 56.57 8.91
CA LEU A 3 18.87 57.02 8.10
C LEU A 3 19.27 57.72 6.79
N LYS A 4 18.68 57.28 5.65
CA LYS A 4 18.99 57.62 4.24
C LYS A 4 20.28 56.94 3.75
N THR A 5 20.28 56.14 2.68
CA THR A 5 19.81 56.51 1.33
C THR A 5 19.19 55.34 0.51
N GLU A 6 17.89 55.11 0.64
CA GLU A 6 17.11 54.37 -0.38
C GLU A 6 16.45 55.34 -1.35
N VAL A 7 17.19 55.83 -2.35
CA VAL A 7 16.64 56.64 -3.47
C VAL A 7 17.40 56.38 -4.78
N LEU A 8 17.50 55.12 -5.23
CA LEU A 8 18.04 54.83 -6.57
C LEU A 8 17.58 53.52 -7.24
N PHE A 9 16.40 52.98 -6.88
CA PHE A 9 15.92 51.70 -7.45
C PHE A 9 14.43 51.67 -7.83
N LEU A 10 13.81 52.84 -8.06
CA LEU A 10 12.35 52.98 -8.19
C LEU A 10 11.88 53.90 -9.33
N VAL A 11 12.68 54.07 -10.39
CA VAL A 11 12.34 54.90 -11.57
C VAL A 11 12.72 54.21 -12.90
N LEU A 12 12.51 52.89 -13.00
CA LEU A 12 12.74 52.15 -14.25
C LEU A 12 11.75 51.00 -14.51
N VAL A 13 10.53 51.12 -13.98
CA VAL A 13 9.36 50.32 -14.40
C VAL A 13 8.38 51.27 -15.08
N LEU A 14 8.66 51.63 -16.32
CA LEU A 14 7.88 52.59 -17.10
C LEU A 14 7.38 51.97 -18.41
N ILE A 15 6.32 51.16 -18.27
CA ILE A 15 5.33 50.82 -19.29
C ILE A 15 5.92 50.42 -20.67
N THR A 16 6.57 49.25 -20.73
CA THR A 16 6.56 48.46 -21.96
C THR A 16 5.29 47.62 -22.00
N THR A 17 4.17 48.20 -22.45
CA THR A 17 3.02 47.42 -22.90
C THR A 17 3.34 46.74 -24.22
N THR A 18 4.22 45.74 -24.17
CA THR A 18 4.29 44.73 -25.22
C THR A 18 2.97 43.99 -25.19
N THR A 19 2.07 44.33 -26.12
CA THR A 19 0.98 43.43 -26.50
C THR A 19 1.62 42.15 -26.99
N THR A 20 1.71 41.15 -26.10
CA THR A 20 2.08 39.78 -26.47
C THR A 20 0.97 39.25 -27.35
N ILE A 21 1.13 39.46 -28.66
CA ILE A 21 0.33 38.78 -29.67
C ILE A 21 0.60 37.30 -29.43
N THR A 22 -0.37 36.60 -28.85
CA THR A 22 -0.37 35.14 -28.76
C THR A 22 -0.46 34.63 -30.19
N VAL A 23 0.70 34.40 -30.81
CA VAL A 23 0.80 33.79 -32.13
C VAL A 23 0.31 32.35 -31.99
N THR A 24 -0.97 32.15 -32.25
CA THR A 24 -1.50 30.83 -32.54
C THR A 24 -0.77 30.32 -33.76
N THR A 25 0.05 29.29 -33.58
CA THR A 25 0.82 28.58 -34.61
C THR A 25 -0.11 27.72 -35.48
N ALA A 26 -1.12 28.37 -36.06
CA ALA A 26 -2.14 27.76 -36.89
C ALA A 26 -1.50 27.15 -38.15
N ILE A 27 -1.57 25.84 -38.23
CA ILE A 27 -1.15 25.03 -39.38
C ILE A 27 -2.22 25.24 -40.45
N ASN A 28 -1.91 26.06 -41.45
CA ASN A 28 -2.80 26.35 -42.57
C ASN A 28 -2.77 25.21 -43.61
N PRO A 29 -3.83 24.99 -44.39
CA PRO A 29 -3.79 24.07 -45.52
C PRO A 29 -2.62 24.39 -46.49
N ASP A 30 -2.12 23.36 -47.18
CA ASP A 30 -0.82 23.27 -47.87
C ASP A 30 0.42 23.17 -46.94
N SER A 31 0.29 23.21 -45.61
CA SER A 31 1.43 23.00 -44.71
C SER A 31 1.96 21.56 -44.78
N THR A 32 3.29 21.41 -44.88
CA THR A 32 3.99 20.12 -44.85
C THR A 32 5.06 20.14 -43.75
N LEU A 33 5.12 19.05 -42.97
CA LEU A 33 6.10 18.79 -41.93
C LEU A 33 7.11 17.73 -42.43
N SER A 34 8.39 18.09 -42.43
CA SER A 34 9.52 17.22 -42.78
C SER A 34 10.51 17.07 -41.60
N PHE A 35 11.51 16.20 -41.73
CA PHE A 35 12.40 15.77 -40.63
C PHE A 35 13.11 16.89 -39.85
N ASN A 36 13.33 18.06 -40.47
CA ASN A 36 14.00 19.20 -39.85
C ASN A 36 13.01 20.28 -39.35
N GLN A 37 11.73 19.94 -39.20
CA GLN A 37 10.65 20.87 -38.83
C GLN A 37 9.81 20.31 -37.68
N THR A 38 9.24 21.22 -36.89
CA THR A 38 8.33 20.92 -35.79
C THR A 38 7.16 21.90 -35.81
N TRP A 39 5.95 21.43 -35.54
CA TRP A 39 4.81 22.31 -35.26
C TRP A 39 4.59 22.36 -33.74
N SER A 40 5.03 23.45 -33.12
CA SER A 40 5.00 23.62 -31.66
C SER A 40 3.71 24.29 -31.17
N SER A 41 3.33 23.94 -29.94
CA SER A 41 2.27 24.61 -29.20
C SER A 41 2.64 26.07 -28.86
N PRO A 42 1.69 26.95 -28.49
CA PRO A 42 1.96 28.36 -28.23
C PRO A 42 3.02 28.64 -27.17
N SER A 43 3.08 27.83 -26.11
CA SER A 43 4.10 27.89 -25.05
C SER A 43 5.28 26.93 -25.29
N ALA A 44 5.34 26.27 -26.44
CA ALA A 44 6.35 25.27 -26.83
C ALA A 44 6.53 24.09 -25.86
N ILE A 45 5.51 23.78 -25.05
CA ILE A 45 5.48 22.64 -24.13
C ILE A 45 5.41 21.32 -24.90
N PHE A 46 4.64 21.33 -26.00
CA PHE A 46 4.47 20.20 -26.90
C PHE A 46 4.85 20.56 -28.33
N SER A 47 5.36 19.60 -29.07
CA SER A 47 5.68 19.75 -30.49
C SER A 47 5.34 18.50 -31.28
N LEU A 48 4.66 18.66 -32.42
CA LEU A 48 4.48 17.61 -33.42
C LEU A 48 5.71 17.54 -34.34
N ALA A 49 6.33 16.36 -34.43
CA ALA A 49 7.58 16.13 -35.14
C ALA A 49 7.60 14.75 -35.82
N LEU A 50 8.57 14.51 -36.72
CA LEU A 50 8.90 13.16 -37.21
C LEU A 50 10.03 12.57 -36.35
N VAL A 51 9.67 11.63 -35.46
CA VAL A 51 10.57 11.04 -34.46
C VAL A 51 11.06 9.66 -34.91
N SER A 52 12.34 9.33 -34.72
CA SER A 52 12.87 8.00 -35.04
C SER A 52 12.17 6.91 -34.23
N VAL A 53 11.77 5.82 -34.90
CA VAL A 53 11.29 4.59 -34.26
C VAL A 53 12.37 4.03 -33.31
N GLN A 54 11.92 3.43 -32.21
CA GLN A 54 12.77 2.73 -31.23
C GLN A 54 12.28 1.28 -31.05
N PRO A 55 13.19 0.28 -31.07
CA PRO A 55 14.61 0.38 -31.34
C PRO A 55 14.93 0.85 -32.78
N PRO A 56 16.13 1.38 -33.06
CA PRO A 56 16.45 1.95 -34.37
C PRO A 56 16.41 0.91 -35.49
N THR A 57 15.74 1.25 -36.58
CA THR A 57 15.58 0.41 -37.78
C THR A 57 16.70 0.65 -38.80
N THR A 58 16.95 -0.34 -39.66
CA THR A 58 17.86 -0.22 -40.82
C THR A 58 17.14 -0.72 -42.08
N PRO A 59 16.78 0.16 -43.04
CA PRO A 59 16.93 1.61 -43.03
C PRO A 59 16.11 2.29 -41.92
N PRO A 60 16.49 3.52 -41.49
CA PRO A 60 15.81 4.24 -40.42
C PRO A 60 14.38 4.63 -40.81
N SER A 61 13.45 4.43 -39.88
CA SER A 61 12.05 4.79 -40.00
C SER A 61 11.57 5.67 -38.86
N TYR A 62 10.52 6.45 -39.13
CA TYR A 62 10.08 7.56 -38.28
C TYR A 62 8.55 7.56 -38.11
N THR A 63 8.04 8.07 -37.00
CA THR A 63 6.61 8.28 -36.73
C THR A 63 6.30 9.76 -36.61
N ALA A 64 5.15 10.21 -37.11
CA ALA A 64 4.65 11.55 -36.81
C ALA A 64 4.04 11.54 -35.39
N SER A 65 4.67 12.25 -34.45
CA SER A 65 4.46 12.10 -33.02
C SER A 65 4.38 13.44 -32.30
N ILE A 66 3.46 13.58 -31.35
CA ILE A 66 3.44 14.72 -30.41
C ILE A 66 4.38 14.36 -29.25
N VAL A 67 5.30 15.27 -28.96
CA VAL A 67 6.38 15.09 -27.98
C VAL A 67 6.29 16.17 -26.91
N PHE A 68 6.35 15.78 -25.64
CA PHE A 68 6.58 16.69 -24.51
C PHE A 68 8.05 17.15 -24.53
N SER A 69 8.26 18.42 -24.84
CA SER A 69 9.56 18.93 -25.30
C SER A 69 10.67 18.84 -24.24
N ALA A 70 10.35 19.09 -22.96
CA ALA A 70 11.32 19.08 -21.86
C ALA A 70 11.94 17.70 -21.53
N ALA A 71 11.30 16.60 -21.96
CA ALA A 71 11.81 15.24 -21.74
C ALA A 71 11.94 14.42 -23.04
N SER A 72 11.71 15.02 -24.22
CA SER A 72 11.63 14.34 -25.52
C SER A 72 10.70 13.10 -25.51
N PHE A 73 9.62 13.16 -24.75
CA PHE A 73 8.75 12.01 -24.48
C PHE A 73 7.50 12.03 -25.37
N THR A 74 7.30 10.97 -26.17
CA THR A 74 6.14 10.83 -27.06
C THR A 74 4.85 10.57 -26.29
N VAL A 75 3.86 11.46 -26.47
CA VAL A 75 2.53 11.39 -25.86
C VAL A 75 1.42 10.98 -26.83
N TRP A 76 1.66 11.11 -28.14
CA TRP A 76 0.73 10.67 -29.19
C TRP A 76 1.49 10.33 -30.49
N SER A 77 0.95 9.46 -31.34
CA SER A 77 1.50 9.18 -32.68
C SER A 77 0.45 8.86 -33.75
N ALA A 78 0.66 9.34 -34.97
CA ALA A 78 -0.19 9.04 -36.11
C ALA A 78 -0.30 7.53 -36.37
N GLY A 79 -1.50 7.06 -36.73
CA GLY A 79 -1.76 5.66 -37.06
C GLY A 79 -1.38 4.64 -35.97
N ASN A 80 -1.38 5.05 -34.69
CA ASN A 80 -0.90 4.23 -33.56
C ASN A 80 0.56 3.75 -33.75
N GLY A 81 1.44 4.66 -34.19
CA GLY A 81 2.85 4.37 -34.46
C GLY A 81 3.12 3.94 -35.91
N ALA A 82 2.28 4.37 -36.86
CA ALA A 82 2.50 4.13 -38.28
C ALA A 82 3.81 4.82 -38.73
N SER A 83 4.75 4.04 -39.26
CA SER A 83 6.09 4.52 -39.59
C SER A 83 6.29 4.77 -41.09
N VAL A 84 7.20 5.71 -41.38
CA VAL A 84 7.61 6.13 -42.73
C VAL A 84 9.13 6.06 -42.89
N ASP A 85 9.59 5.93 -44.13
CA ASP A 85 11.02 6.06 -44.50
C ASP A 85 11.52 7.52 -44.40
N SER A 86 12.82 7.74 -44.65
CA SER A 86 13.46 9.07 -44.61
C SER A 86 13.07 10.03 -45.76
N GLY A 87 12.11 9.67 -46.61
CA GLY A 87 11.43 10.56 -47.54
C GLY A 87 9.99 10.93 -47.10
N GLY A 88 9.53 10.41 -45.96
CA GLY A 88 8.19 10.63 -45.44
C GLY A 88 7.91 12.08 -45.01
N SER A 89 6.62 12.44 -44.98
CA SER A 89 6.15 13.76 -44.52
C SER A 89 4.71 13.68 -44.00
N LEU A 90 4.38 14.60 -43.08
CA LEU A 90 3.01 14.82 -42.63
C LEU A 90 2.47 16.07 -43.32
N GLN A 91 1.34 15.96 -44.02
CA GLN A 91 0.81 16.98 -44.93
C GLN A 91 -0.61 17.37 -44.52
N PHE A 92 -0.90 18.66 -44.42
CA PHE A 92 -2.25 19.19 -44.22
C PHE A 92 -2.76 19.78 -45.54
N LEU A 93 -3.66 19.06 -46.21
CA LEU A 93 -4.04 19.29 -47.61
C LEU A 93 -5.17 20.31 -47.75
N ARG A 94 -5.36 20.89 -48.94
CA ARG A 94 -6.44 21.87 -49.24
C ARG A 94 -7.85 21.38 -48.98
N ASN A 95 -8.09 20.07 -49.09
CA ASN A 95 -9.37 19.47 -48.75
C ASN A 95 -9.56 19.26 -47.24
N GLY A 96 -8.63 19.73 -46.41
CA GLY A 96 -8.71 19.65 -44.95
C GLY A 96 -8.24 18.31 -44.35
N ALA A 97 -7.69 17.40 -45.15
CA ALA A 97 -7.12 16.15 -44.65
C ALA A 97 -5.69 16.36 -44.10
N LEU A 98 -5.46 15.97 -42.85
CA LEU A 98 -4.11 15.75 -42.32
C LEU A 98 -3.71 14.28 -42.58
N ARG A 99 -2.60 14.06 -43.28
CA ARG A 99 -2.19 12.76 -43.85
C ARG A 99 -0.70 12.52 -43.70
N LEU A 100 -0.30 11.34 -43.24
CA LEU A 100 1.08 10.87 -43.17
C LEU A 100 1.40 10.05 -44.43
N VAL A 101 2.42 10.45 -45.19
CA VAL A 101 2.90 9.73 -46.37
C VAL A 101 4.37 9.32 -46.24
N ASN A 102 4.74 8.22 -46.88
CA ASN A 102 6.12 7.79 -47.04
C ASN A 102 6.79 8.44 -48.28
N GLY A 103 8.07 8.18 -48.52
CA GLY A 103 8.83 8.74 -49.65
C GLY A 103 8.36 8.27 -51.04
N SER A 104 7.55 7.22 -51.13
CA SER A 104 6.85 6.81 -52.36
C SER A 104 5.44 7.40 -52.50
N GLY A 105 5.03 8.33 -51.63
CA GLY A 105 3.72 8.99 -51.64
C GLY A 105 2.55 8.15 -51.11
N ALA A 106 2.79 6.91 -50.66
CA ALA A 106 1.76 6.05 -50.08
C ALA A 106 1.35 6.57 -48.71
N THR A 107 0.05 6.58 -48.43
CA THR A 107 -0.51 7.00 -47.14
C THR A 107 -0.37 5.88 -46.10
N MET A 108 0.27 6.21 -44.99
CA MET A 108 0.39 5.35 -43.80
C MET A 108 -0.67 5.67 -42.76
N TRP A 109 -1.17 6.92 -42.72
CA TRP A 109 -2.30 7.34 -41.88
C TRP A 109 -3.00 8.57 -42.47
N ASP A 110 -4.30 8.69 -42.24
CA ASP A 110 -5.13 9.85 -42.60
C ASP A 110 -6.13 10.13 -41.47
N SER A 111 -6.44 11.41 -41.25
CA SER A 111 -7.36 11.90 -40.21
C SER A 111 -8.85 11.76 -40.58
N GLY A 112 -9.17 11.48 -41.84
CA GLY A 112 -10.56 11.31 -42.32
C GLY A 112 -11.35 12.63 -42.43
N THR A 113 -10.70 13.78 -42.26
CA THR A 113 -11.29 15.13 -42.31
C THR A 113 -11.42 15.71 -43.72
N ALA A 114 -11.03 14.94 -44.75
CA ALA A 114 -11.20 15.28 -46.17
C ALA A 114 -12.62 15.80 -46.47
N ASP A 115 -12.67 16.95 -47.11
CA ASP A 115 -13.86 17.63 -47.63
C ASP A 115 -14.90 18.02 -46.55
N ARG A 116 -14.53 17.99 -45.27
CA ARG A 116 -15.36 18.43 -44.13
C ARG A 116 -15.23 19.93 -43.79
N GLY A 117 -14.57 20.71 -44.65
CA GLY A 117 -14.39 22.15 -44.47
C GLY A 117 -13.39 22.55 -43.39
N ALA A 118 -12.32 21.78 -43.18
CA ALA A 118 -11.27 22.16 -42.23
C ALA A 118 -10.53 23.42 -42.69
N THR A 119 -10.32 24.37 -41.78
CA THR A 119 -9.70 25.67 -42.04
C THR A 119 -8.30 25.80 -41.43
N SER A 120 -8.05 25.13 -40.30
CA SER A 120 -6.75 25.13 -39.61
C SER A 120 -6.58 23.90 -38.73
N ALA A 121 -5.32 23.54 -38.47
CA ALA A 121 -4.95 22.63 -37.39
C ALA A 121 -4.03 23.34 -36.37
N THR A 122 -4.05 22.90 -35.11
CA THR A 122 -3.26 23.49 -34.02
C THR A 122 -2.82 22.44 -33.01
N VAL A 123 -1.57 22.50 -32.57
CA VAL A 123 -1.12 21.81 -31.35
C VAL A 123 -1.35 22.75 -30.17
N GLU A 124 -2.11 22.31 -29.18
CA GLU A 124 -2.40 23.07 -27.96
C GLU A 124 -1.33 22.84 -26.88
N ASP A 125 -1.24 23.76 -25.92
CA ASP A 125 -0.42 23.59 -24.71
C ASP A 125 -0.98 22.51 -23.76
N SER A 126 -2.18 21.98 -24.04
CA SER A 126 -2.72 20.76 -23.44
C SER A 126 -2.03 19.47 -23.94
N GLY A 127 -1.32 19.55 -25.07
CA GLY A 127 -0.80 18.40 -25.83
C GLY A 127 -1.78 17.87 -26.87
N ASN A 128 -2.97 18.46 -27.03
CA ASN A 128 -3.94 18.05 -28.04
C ASN A 128 -3.61 18.65 -29.42
N LEU A 129 -3.53 17.82 -30.46
CA LEU A 129 -3.64 18.25 -31.85
C LEU A 129 -5.11 18.28 -32.26
N VAL A 130 -5.59 19.47 -32.63
CA VAL A 130 -6.96 19.75 -33.08
C VAL A 130 -6.97 20.12 -34.56
N ILE A 131 -7.96 19.63 -35.30
CA ILE A 131 -8.33 20.13 -36.64
C ILE A 131 -9.70 20.79 -36.51
N SER A 132 -9.85 22.04 -36.98
CA SER A 132 -11.07 22.83 -36.84
C SER A 132 -11.62 23.33 -38.19
N ASN A 133 -12.89 23.73 -38.21
CA ASN A 133 -13.53 24.45 -39.31
C ASN A 133 -13.80 25.94 -38.99
N GLY A 134 -13.18 26.47 -37.92
CA GLY A 134 -13.43 27.82 -37.41
C GLY A 134 -14.70 28.02 -36.58
N THR A 135 -15.64 27.06 -36.56
CA THR A 135 -16.82 27.07 -35.67
C THR A 135 -16.83 25.92 -34.65
N GLY A 136 -16.04 24.87 -34.88
CA GLY A 136 -15.85 23.76 -33.97
C GLY A 136 -14.75 22.78 -34.41
N THR A 137 -14.53 21.77 -33.58
CA THR A 137 -13.56 20.68 -33.79
C THR A 137 -14.11 19.67 -34.80
N LEU A 138 -13.31 19.33 -35.80
CA LEU A 138 -13.58 18.25 -36.78
C LEU A 138 -12.87 16.93 -36.41
N TRP A 139 -11.71 17.03 -35.77
CA TRP A 139 -10.91 15.88 -35.30
C TRP A 139 -10.00 16.32 -34.15
N SER A 140 -9.80 15.43 -33.19
CA SER A 140 -9.04 15.66 -31.96
C SER A 140 -8.14 14.46 -31.64
N SER A 141 -6.86 14.70 -31.35
CA SER A 141 -5.96 13.64 -30.90
C SER A 141 -6.36 13.06 -29.55
N PHE A 142 -7.01 13.86 -28.70
CA PHE A 142 -7.54 13.41 -27.41
C PHE A 142 -8.70 12.41 -27.54
N GLU A 143 -9.45 12.46 -28.64
CA GLU A 143 -10.49 11.47 -28.97
C GLU A 143 -9.91 10.20 -29.62
N ASN A 144 -8.64 10.26 -30.05
CA ASN A 144 -7.95 9.21 -30.79
C ASN A 144 -6.59 8.87 -30.11
N PRO A 145 -6.57 8.47 -28.82
CA PRO A 145 -5.34 8.19 -28.10
C PRO A 145 -4.56 7.01 -28.71
N THR A 146 -3.27 6.94 -28.36
CA THR A 146 -2.38 5.84 -28.77
C THR A 146 -2.05 4.92 -27.61
N ASP A 147 -0.96 5.17 -26.89
CA ASP A 147 -0.53 4.38 -25.73
C ASP A 147 -0.56 5.20 -24.41
N THR A 148 -0.84 6.50 -24.49
CA THR A 148 -0.71 7.48 -23.41
C THR A 148 -1.98 8.32 -23.24
N LEU A 149 -2.28 8.71 -22.01
CA LEU A 149 -3.38 9.56 -21.57
C LEU A 149 -2.83 10.76 -20.78
N LEU A 150 -3.22 11.98 -21.16
CA LEU A 150 -2.75 13.23 -20.55
C LEU A 150 -3.71 13.81 -19.49
N PRO A 151 -3.26 14.70 -18.58
CA PRO A 151 -4.12 15.17 -17.48
C PRO A 151 -5.34 16.02 -17.89
N SER A 152 -5.30 16.63 -19.07
CA SER A 152 -6.42 17.39 -19.65
C SER A 152 -7.31 16.55 -20.56
N GLN A 153 -7.11 15.23 -20.61
CA GLN A 153 -7.77 14.33 -21.54
C GLN A 153 -8.78 13.41 -20.82
N ASN A 154 -10.02 13.43 -21.29
CA ASN A 154 -11.08 12.54 -20.84
C ASN A 154 -11.04 11.22 -21.62
N PHE A 155 -10.85 10.10 -20.94
CA PHE A 155 -10.87 8.76 -21.53
C PHE A 155 -12.23 8.11 -21.31
N THR A 156 -12.99 7.90 -22.40
CA THR A 156 -14.39 7.44 -22.35
C THR A 156 -14.55 5.98 -22.81
N VAL A 157 -15.72 5.40 -22.54
CA VAL A 157 -16.10 4.08 -23.06
C VAL A 157 -15.97 4.05 -24.58
N GLY A 158 -15.27 3.04 -25.11
CA GLY A 158 -14.96 2.90 -26.53
C GLY A 158 -13.58 3.41 -26.94
N MET A 159 -12.94 4.26 -26.13
CA MET A 159 -11.51 4.54 -26.27
C MET A 159 -10.66 3.34 -25.84
N SER A 160 -9.46 3.22 -26.40
CA SER A 160 -8.48 2.20 -26.03
C SER A 160 -7.07 2.75 -26.10
N LEU A 161 -6.24 2.53 -25.07
CA LEU A 161 -4.78 2.64 -25.24
C LEU A 161 -4.25 1.32 -25.81
N LYS A 162 -3.23 1.35 -26.68
CA LYS A 162 -2.69 0.18 -27.40
C LYS A 162 -1.17 0.24 -27.51
N SER A 163 -0.50 -0.81 -27.03
CA SER A 163 0.96 -0.97 -27.09
C SER A 163 1.31 -2.39 -27.52
N GLN A 164 1.80 -2.55 -28.76
CA GLN A 164 1.93 -3.85 -29.42
C GLN A 164 0.61 -4.67 -29.37
N SER A 165 0.64 -5.89 -28.83
CA SER A 165 -0.53 -6.75 -28.63
C SER A 165 -1.36 -6.40 -27.38
N TYR A 166 -0.88 -5.51 -26.52
CA TYR A 166 -1.57 -5.10 -25.30
C TYR A 166 -2.55 -3.96 -25.58
N SER A 167 -3.72 -4.00 -24.94
CA SER A 167 -4.66 -2.89 -24.92
C SER A 167 -5.28 -2.64 -23.54
N PHE A 168 -5.58 -1.37 -23.27
CA PHE A 168 -6.29 -0.88 -22.08
C PHE A 168 -7.62 -0.28 -22.50
N GLY A 169 -8.69 -0.54 -21.74
CA GLY A 169 -10.02 0.00 -22.04
C GLY A 169 -10.93 0.11 -20.82
N LEU A 170 -11.85 1.07 -20.89
CA LEU A 170 -12.90 1.34 -19.90
C LEU A 170 -14.24 0.75 -20.40
N SER A 171 -14.92 -0.02 -19.56
CA SER A 171 -16.27 -0.54 -19.85
C SER A 171 -17.37 0.39 -19.36
N SER A 172 -18.59 0.21 -19.89
CA SER A 172 -19.79 0.96 -19.46
C SER A 172 -20.16 0.77 -17.99
N ILE A 173 -19.73 -0.34 -17.37
CA ILE A 173 -19.92 -0.61 -15.93
C ILE A 173 -18.77 -0.08 -15.06
N GLY A 174 -17.86 0.72 -15.62
CA GLY A 174 -16.74 1.34 -14.88
C GLY A 174 -15.59 0.40 -14.56
N ASN A 175 -15.50 -0.77 -15.21
CA ASN A 175 -14.32 -1.63 -15.07
C ASN A 175 -13.21 -1.16 -16.00
N LEU A 176 -12.03 -1.02 -15.42
CA LEU A 176 -10.77 -0.76 -16.12
C LEU A 176 -10.14 -2.11 -16.44
N THR A 177 -9.78 -2.33 -17.70
CA THR A 177 -9.34 -3.66 -18.17
C THR A 177 -8.05 -3.56 -18.96
N LEU A 178 -7.14 -4.52 -18.75
CA LEU A 178 -5.95 -4.74 -19.57
C LEU A 178 -6.07 -6.10 -20.27
N LYS A 179 -5.84 -6.10 -21.58
CA LYS A 179 -6.11 -7.24 -22.47
C LYS A 179 -4.96 -7.53 -23.41
N TRP A 180 -4.70 -8.81 -23.66
CA TRP A 180 -3.80 -9.28 -24.71
C TRP A 180 -4.61 -9.66 -25.95
N ASN A 181 -4.14 -9.18 -27.11
CA ASN A 181 -4.79 -9.32 -28.42
C ASN A 181 -6.27 -8.90 -28.42
N ASN A 182 -6.64 -7.94 -27.57
CA ASN A 182 -8.01 -7.49 -27.27
C ASN A 182 -8.99 -8.54 -26.69
N SER A 183 -8.62 -9.82 -26.64
CA SER A 183 -9.50 -10.92 -26.22
C SER A 183 -9.25 -11.43 -24.80
N ILE A 184 -7.98 -11.54 -24.39
CA ILE A 184 -7.61 -12.19 -23.13
C ILE A 184 -7.41 -11.13 -22.05
N GLU A 185 -8.36 -11.01 -21.13
CA GLU A 185 -8.29 -10.09 -19.99
C GLU A 185 -7.39 -10.67 -18.89
N TYR A 186 -6.33 -9.96 -18.52
CA TYR A 186 -5.35 -10.42 -17.53
C TYR A 186 -5.28 -9.56 -16.27
N TRP A 187 -5.74 -8.32 -16.35
CA TRP A 187 -5.92 -7.46 -15.18
C TRP A 187 -7.22 -6.67 -15.35
N THR A 188 -7.95 -6.52 -14.24
CA THR A 188 -9.28 -5.92 -14.21
C THR A 188 -9.48 -5.22 -12.86
N GLN A 189 -9.82 -3.93 -12.88
CA GLN A 189 -10.13 -3.13 -11.69
C GLN A 189 -11.54 -2.56 -11.83
N GLY A 190 -12.51 -3.22 -11.21
CA GLY A 190 -13.91 -2.79 -11.18
C GLY A 190 -14.25 -2.01 -9.93
N LEU A 191 -14.77 -0.79 -10.09
CA LEU A 191 -15.25 0.05 -8.97
C LEU A 191 -16.68 -0.30 -8.51
N ASN A 192 -17.31 -1.31 -9.11
CA ASN A 192 -18.70 -1.72 -8.87
C ASN A 192 -18.97 -2.24 -7.43
N SER A 193 -17.92 -2.59 -6.67
CA SER A 193 -18.00 -2.90 -5.23
C SER A 193 -17.86 -1.67 -4.32
N SER A 194 -17.40 -0.54 -4.87
CA SER A 194 -17.22 0.74 -4.20
C SER A 194 -18.38 1.71 -4.45
N VAL A 195 -19.15 1.47 -5.52
CA VAL A 195 -20.23 2.34 -6.02
C VAL A 195 -21.50 1.51 -6.14
N ASN A 196 -22.48 1.73 -5.26
CA ASN A 196 -23.74 0.98 -5.27
C ASN A 196 -24.76 1.59 -6.26
N VAL A 197 -24.31 1.99 -7.46
CA VAL A 197 -25.06 2.77 -8.46
C VAL A 197 -24.64 2.34 -9.86
N SER A 198 -25.61 2.10 -10.75
CA SER A 198 -25.34 1.83 -12.17
C SER A 198 -24.79 3.07 -12.88
N LEU A 199 -23.58 2.96 -13.43
CA LEU A 199 -22.97 3.98 -14.28
C LEU A 199 -23.63 4.00 -15.67
N PHE A 200 -23.60 5.15 -16.36
CA PHE A 200 -24.28 5.37 -17.64
C PHE A 200 -23.33 5.80 -18.76
N SER A 201 -22.34 6.64 -18.45
CA SER A 201 -21.34 7.15 -19.37
C SER A 201 -20.07 7.50 -18.59
N PRO A 202 -19.36 6.50 -18.03
CA PRO A 202 -18.21 6.75 -17.19
C PRO A 202 -17.04 7.34 -17.99
N VAL A 203 -16.34 8.27 -17.36
CA VAL A 203 -15.17 9.01 -17.89
C VAL A 203 -14.03 8.84 -16.91
N LEU A 204 -12.88 8.39 -17.40
CA LEU A 204 -11.63 8.27 -16.65
C LEU A 204 -10.74 9.49 -16.96
N ALA A 205 -10.19 10.14 -15.94
CA ALA A 205 -9.28 11.27 -16.09
C ALA A 205 -8.12 11.21 -15.07
N LEU A 206 -6.93 11.63 -15.49
CA LEU A 206 -5.77 11.84 -14.62
C LEU A 206 -5.72 13.31 -14.22
N SER A 207 -5.67 13.65 -12.93
CA SER A 207 -5.47 15.04 -12.51
C SER A 207 -3.98 15.42 -12.52
N SER A 208 -3.68 16.71 -12.71
CA SER A 208 -2.31 17.25 -12.68
C SER A 208 -1.59 16.94 -11.36
N ILE A 209 -2.32 16.99 -10.24
CA ILE A 209 -1.84 16.63 -8.88
C ILE A 209 -1.62 15.11 -8.70
N GLY A 210 -1.93 14.27 -9.70
CA GLY A 210 -1.55 12.86 -9.74
C GLY A 210 -2.57 11.88 -9.17
N GLN A 211 -3.87 12.19 -9.25
CA GLN A 211 -4.97 11.25 -8.98
C GLN A 211 -5.55 10.71 -10.28
N LEU A 212 -5.79 9.41 -10.38
CA LEU A 212 -6.62 8.82 -11.44
C LEU A 212 -8.05 8.70 -10.89
N GLN A 213 -9.02 9.32 -11.56
CA GLN A 213 -10.42 9.40 -11.14
C GLN A 213 -11.38 8.88 -12.22
N LEU A 214 -12.52 8.33 -11.78
CA LEU A 214 -13.67 7.97 -12.62
C LEU A 214 -14.88 8.85 -12.25
N SER A 215 -15.46 9.54 -13.22
CA SER A 215 -16.67 10.38 -13.06
C SER A 215 -17.80 9.91 -13.98
N ASP A 216 -19.05 10.09 -13.56
CA ASP A 216 -20.26 9.72 -14.30
C ASP A 216 -21.40 10.66 -13.87
N ALA A 217 -22.42 10.87 -14.71
CA ALA A 217 -23.55 11.72 -14.38
C ALA A 217 -24.39 11.22 -13.18
N ASN A 218 -24.36 9.92 -12.89
CA ASN A 218 -25.01 9.30 -11.73
C ASN A 218 -24.16 9.36 -10.45
N LEU A 219 -22.92 9.87 -10.50
CA LEU A 219 -22.03 10.03 -9.35
C LEU A 219 -22.10 11.46 -8.80
N SER A 220 -22.35 11.59 -7.49
CA SER A 220 -22.31 12.87 -6.78
C SER A 220 -20.89 13.45 -6.61
N SER A 221 -19.86 12.63 -6.81
CA SER A 221 -18.44 13.00 -6.78
C SER A 221 -17.62 11.96 -7.52
N SER A 222 -16.51 12.36 -8.16
CA SER A 222 -15.59 11.44 -8.84
C SER A 222 -15.04 10.36 -7.88
N VAL A 223 -15.07 9.12 -8.32
CA VAL A 223 -14.55 7.96 -7.59
C VAL A 223 -13.07 7.80 -7.90
N LEU A 224 -12.22 7.75 -6.87
CA LEU A 224 -10.79 7.58 -7.08
C LEU A 224 -10.44 6.15 -7.48
N VAL A 225 -9.71 6.01 -8.58
CA VAL A 225 -9.13 4.74 -9.06
C VAL A 225 -7.76 4.48 -8.43
N ALA A 226 -6.89 5.49 -8.45
CA ALA A 226 -5.49 5.36 -8.03
C ALA A 226 -4.85 6.70 -7.63
N TYR A 227 -3.79 6.63 -6.83
CA TYR A 227 -2.88 7.74 -6.55
C TYR A 227 -1.48 7.39 -7.04
N SER A 228 -0.84 8.33 -7.73
CA SER A 228 0.63 8.40 -7.81
C SER A 228 1.26 8.41 -6.42
N SER A 229 2.49 7.92 -6.29
CA SER A 229 3.27 7.97 -5.04
C SER A 229 3.85 9.35 -4.72
N ASP A 230 3.87 10.28 -5.69
CA ASP A 230 4.14 11.71 -5.47
C ASP A 230 2.89 12.59 -5.63
N TYR A 231 1.71 12.01 -5.39
CA TYR A 231 0.45 12.76 -5.29
C TYR A 231 0.57 13.97 -4.35
N ASP A 232 -0.08 15.09 -4.70
CA ASP A 232 -0.05 16.38 -3.98
C ASP A 232 1.32 17.08 -3.92
N ARG A 233 2.34 16.54 -4.60
CA ARG A 233 3.69 17.12 -4.60
C ARG A 233 3.86 18.13 -5.73
N ASN A 234 3.77 19.42 -5.36
CA ASN A 234 4.08 20.63 -6.13
C ASN A 234 3.32 20.81 -7.48
N ALA A 235 3.33 22.05 -7.98
CA ALA A 235 2.90 22.37 -9.35
C ALA A 235 3.92 21.88 -10.40
N ASP A 236 5.17 21.70 -9.99
CA ASP A 236 6.36 21.55 -10.84
C ASP A 236 6.58 20.11 -11.34
N VAL A 237 5.49 19.33 -11.54
CA VAL A 237 5.57 17.95 -12.02
C VAL A 237 4.55 17.71 -13.15
N PHE A 238 5.04 17.37 -14.34
CA PHE A 238 4.20 16.86 -15.43
C PHE A 238 3.95 15.37 -15.22
N ARG A 239 2.70 14.91 -15.36
CA ARG A 239 2.28 13.53 -15.10
C ARG A 239 1.49 12.97 -16.29
N VAL A 240 1.69 11.70 -16.62
CA VAL A 240 0.96 10.99 -17.70
C VAL A 240 0.63 9.56 -17.25
N LEU A 241 -0.44 8.99 -17.81
CA LEU A 241 -0.75 7.55 -17.68
C LEU A 241 -0.39 6.87 -19.01
N LYS A 242 0.45 5.83 -18.99
CA LYS A 242 0.92 5.13 -20.20
C LYS A 242 0.76 3.62 -20.10
N LEU A 243 0.37 2.98 -21.20
CA LEU A 243 0.45 1.54 -21.42
C LEU A 243 1.79 1.23 -22.09
N ASP A 244 2.72 0.65 -21.33
CA ASP A 244 4.06 0.37 -21.82
C ASP A 244 4.11 -0.88 -22.71
N ASN A 245 5.21 -1.05 -23.46
CA ASN A 245 5.40 -2.20 -24.36
C ASN A 245 5.68 -3.53 -23.63
N ASP A 246 5.63 -3.53 -22.31
CA ASP A 246 5.64 -4.71 -21.43
C ASP A 246 4.24 -5.08 -20.92
N GLY A 247 3.20 -4.37 -21.36
CA GLY A 247 1.81 -4.61 -21.01
C GLY A 247 1.34 -3.99 -19.70
N ASN A 248 2.22 -3.34 -18.94
CA ASN A 248 1.81 -2.70 -17.69
C ASN A 248 1.31 -1.26 -17.94
N LEU A 249 0.35 -0.83 -17.13
CA LEU A 249 -0.20 0.53 -17.18
C LEU A 249 0.38 1.32 -15.99
N ARG A 250 1.05 2.43 -16.27
CA ARG A 250 1.84 3.17 -15.27
C ARG A 250 1.54 4.67 -15.29
N ILE A 251 1.57 5.30 -14.12
CA ILE A 251 1.66 6.76 -14.03
C ILE A 251 3.14 7.13 -13.98
N TYR A 252 3.60 7.91 -14.96
CA TYR A 252 4.93 8.50 -14.99
C TYR A 252 4.88 9.95 -14.49
N SER A 253 6.01 10.43 -13.98
CA SER A 253 6.17 11.81 -13.53
C SER A 253 7.55 12.37 -13.92
N PHE A 254 7.53 13.60 -14.45
CA PHE A 254 8.65 14.31 -15.05
C PHE A 254 8.82 15.69 -14.38
N SER A 255 10.06 16.18 -14.27
CA SER A 255 10.32 17.59 -13.98
C SER A 255 10.09 18.44 -15.24
N TRP A 256 9.55 19.65 -15.09
CA TRP A 256 9.51 20.64 -16.17
C TRP A 256 10.89 21.21 -16.52
N GLU A 257 11.86 21.08 -15.61
CA GLU A 257 13.29 21.41 -15.85
C GLU A 257 13.99 20.34 -16.72
N GLY A 258 13.28 19.26 -17.08
CA GLY A 258 13.82 18.08 -17.74
C GLY A 258 14.38 17.04 -16.78
N GLY A 259 14.59 15.82 -17.28
CA GLY A 259 15.14 14.71 -16.50
C GLY A 259 14.55 13.35 -16.88
N ALA A 260 15.05 12.29 -16.24
CA ALA A 260 14.52 10.94 -16.41
C ALA A 260 13.11 10.82 -15.81
N SER A 261 12.21 10.11 -16.51
CA SER A 261 10.86 9.83 -16.01
C SER A 261 10.92 8.91 -14.79
N THR A 262 10.06 9.15 -13.79
CA THR A 262 9.88 8.25 -12.65
C THR A 262 8.52 7.57 -12.68
N VAL A 263 8.49 6.24 -12.52
CA VAL A 263 7.24 5.50 -12.28
C VAL A 263 6.74 5.86 -10.88
N ARG A 264 5.45 6.23 -10.79
CA ARG A 264 4.79 6.60 -9.53
C ARG A 264 3.63 5.70 -9.14
N TRP A 265 3.05 4.99 -10.10
CA TRP A 265 2.02 3.96 -9.89
C TRP A 265 2.11 2.95 -11.04
N THR A 266 1.69 1.71 -10.77
CA THR A 266 1.66 0.58 -11.71
C THR A 266 0.40 -0.23 -11.47
N ALA A 267 -0.25 -0.71 -12.53
CA ALA A 267 -1.50 -1.47 -12.46
C ALA A 267 -1.29 -2.90 -11.97
N VAL A 268 -0.35 -3.62 -12.59
CA VAL A 268 0.14 -4.93 -12.13
C VAL A 268 1.40 -4.69 -11.30
N GLN A 269 1.48 -5.27 -10.10
CA GLN A 269 2.55 -4.99 -9.13
C GLN A 269 3.82 -5.79 -9.39
N ASP A 270 3.69 -7.09 -9.70
CA ASP A 270 4.79 -7.93 -10.17
C ASP A 270 4.77 -7.99 -11.70
N GLN A 271 5.87 -7.64 -12.35
CA GLN A 271 5.93 -7.64 -13.81
C GLN A 271 5.85 -9.06 -14.41
N CYS A 272 6.17 -10.11 -13.63
CA CYS A 272 5.98 -11.49 -14.05
C CYS A 272 4.52 -11.96 -14.04
N GLU A 273 3.59 -11.22 -13.42
CA GLU A 273 2.15 -11.50 -13.50
C GLU A 273 1.49 -10.91 -14.76
N VAL A 274 2.23 -10.16 -15.59
CA VAL A 274 1.69 -9.60 -16.84
C VAL A 274 1.64 -10.66 -17.94
N TYR A 275 0.47 -10.78 -18.57
CA TYR A 275 0.22 -11.80 -19.60
C TYR A 275 1.24 -11.76 -20.74
N ALA A 276 1.74 -12.94 -21.12
CA ALA A 276 2.70 -13.11 -22.20
C ALA A 276 3.99 -12.26 -22.09
N TYR A 277 4.37 -11.75 -20.90
CA TYR A 277 5.57 -10.91 -20.76
C TYR A 277 6.86 -11.65 -21.22
N CYS A 278 6.94 -12.95 -20.97
CA CYS A 278 7.98 -13.85 -21.51
C CYS A 278 7.47 -14.75 -22.67
N GLY A 279 6.37 -14.38 -23.32
CA GLY A 279 5.76 -15.13 -24.40
C GLY A 279 5.23 -16.51 -24.00
N ASN A 280 5.13 -17.41 -24.99
CA ASN A 280 4.76 -18.81 -24.76
C ASN A 280 5.97 -19.62 -24.27
N TYR A 281 5.79 -20.58 -23.37
CA TYR A 281 6.84 -21.38 -22.72
C TYR A 281 8.01 -20.56 -22.16
N GLY A 282 7.77 -19.29 -21.82
CA GLY A 282 8.69 -18.47 -21.07
C GLY A 282 8.49 -18.65 -19.57
N VAL A 283 9.60 -18.84 -18.86
CA VAL A 283 9.69 -18.71 -17.41
C VAL A 283 10.15 -17.29 -17.11
N CYS A 284 9.29 -16.54 -16.40
CA CYS A 284 9.62 -15.24 -15.84
C CYS A 284 10.18 -15.42 -14.42
N SER A 285 11.29 -14.75 -14.12
CA SER A 285 11.93 -14.76 -12.80
C SER A 285 12.71 -13.47 -12.56
N TYR A 286 13.31 -13.30 -11.39
CA TYR A 286 14.20 -12.17 -11.07
C TYR A 286 15.56 -12.70 -10.59
N ASN A 287 16.64 -12.14 -11.13
CA ASN A 287 18.00 -12.41 -10.64
C ASN A 287 18.35 -11.46 -9.48
N ASP A 288 19.13 -11.94 -8.50
CA ASP A 288 19.53 -11.18 -7.29
C ASP A 288 20.15 -9.79 -7.57
N SER A 289 20.68 -9.57 -8.78
CA SER A 289 21.35 -8.35 -9.22
C SER A 289 20.49 -7.39 -10.06
N SER A 290 19.25 -7.73 -10.41
CA SER A 290 18.44 -6.95 -11.37
C SER A 290 16.97 -6.80 -10.95
N SER A 291 16.50 -5.56 -10.83
CA SER A 291 15.07 -5.24 -10.59
C SER A 291 14.16 -5.44 -11.81
N SER A 292 14.74 -5.73 -12.98
CA SER A 292 14.01 -6.14 -14.18
C SER A 292 13.82 -7.66 -14.19
N PRO A 293 12.64 -8.19 -14.54
CA PRO A 293 12.45 -9.62 -14.73
C PRO A 293 13.24 -10.16 -15.92
N VAL A 294 13.59 -11.44 -15.86
CA VAL A 294 14.35 -12.21 -16.86
C VAL A 294 13.45 -13.32 -17.41
N CYS A 295 13.56 -13.55 -18.72
CA CYS A 295 12.78 -14.55 -19.46
C CYS A 295 13.69 -15.68 -19.97
N GLU A 296 13.42 -16.92 -19.56
CA GLU A 296 14.17 -18.11 -19.99
C GLU A 296 13.24 -19.24 -20.46
N CYS A 297 13.79 -20.22 -21.19
CA CYS A 297 13.07 -21.45 -21.50
C CYS A 297 13.17 -22.46 -20.33
N PRO A 298 12.10 -23.22 -20.03
CA PRO A 298 12.04 -24.08 -18.82
C PRO A 298 12.97 -25.30 -18.86
N SER A 299 13.44 -25.72 -20.04
CA SER A 299 14.48 -26.75 -20.19
C SER A 299 15.10 -26.70 -21.59
N GLU A 300 16.21 -27.41 -21.81
CA GLU A 300 16.82 -27.62 -23.12
C GLU A 300 15.93 -28.42 -24.09
N ASN A 301 14.79 -28.98 -23.64
CA ASN A 301 13.76 -29.53 -24.53
C ASN A 301 13.05 -28.44 -25.36
N PHE A 302 13.28 -27.17 -25.03
CA PHE A 302 12.76 -25.97 -25.69
C PHE A 302 13.90 -25.16 -26.32
N GLU A 303 13.53 -24.21 -27.18
CA GLU A 303 14.40 -23.19 -27.76
C GLU A 303 13.68 -21.85 -27.85
N MET A 304 14.41 -20.75 -27.70
CA MET A 304 13.88 -19.39 -27.87
C MET A 304 13.41 -19.17 -29.32
N ILE A 305 12.30 -18.46 -29.48
CA ILE A 305 11.75 -18.08 -30.79
C ILE A 305 12.62 -17.02 -31.47
N ASP A 306 13.27 -16.16 -30.67
CA ASP A 306 14.31 -15.22 -31.11
C ASP A 306 15.39 -15.09 -30.02
N PRO A 307 16.64 -15.51 -30.25
CA PRO A 307 17.73 -15.37 -29.28
C PRO A 307 18.05 -13.92 -28.88
N ASN A 308 17.57 -12.92 -29.62
CA ASN A 308 17.79 -11.49 -29.35
C ASN A 308 16.62 -10.84 -28.59
N ASP A 309 15.47 -11.52 -28.47
CA ASP A 309 14.28 -11.04 -27.77
C ASP A 309 13.55 -12.18 -27.06
N ALA A 310 14.04 -12.51 -25.85
CA ALA A 310 13.50 -13.56 -25.01
C ALA A 310 12.02 -13.35 -24.62
N ARG A 311 11.45 -12.14 -24.77
CA ARG A 311 10.02 -11.89 -24.52
C ARG A 311 9.11 -12.49 -25.59
N LYS A 312 9.63 -12.87 -26.76
CA LYS A 312 8.89 -13.68 -27.74
C LYS A 312 8.67 -15.12 -27.24
N GLY A 313 9.39 -15.53 -26.20
CA GLY A 313 9.26 -16.84 -25.56
C GLY A 313 9.93 -17.97 -26.34
N CYS A 314 9.48 -19.18 -26.05
CA CYS A 314 10.09 -20.43 -26.46
C CYS A 314 9.11 -21.37 -27.18
N ARG A 315 9.65 -22.30 -27.96
CA ARG A 315 8.92 -23.42 -28.57
C ARG A 315 9.57 -24.74 -28.18
N ARG A 316 8.80 -25.84 -28.14
CA ARG A 316 9.38 -27.19 -28.00
C ARG A 316 10.21 -27.53 -29.23
N LYS A 317 11.36 -28.18 -29.04
CA LYS A 317 12.16 -28.77 -30.13
C LYS A 317 11.48 -29.98 -30.77
N VAL A 318 10.56 -30.63 -30.06
CA VAL A 318 9.75 -31.77 -30.56
C VAL A 318 8.29 -31.57 -30.12
N SER A 319 7.37 -31.68 -31.09
CA SER A 319 5.92 -31.63 -30.86
C SER A 319 5.42 -32.85 -30.08
N LEU A 320 4.45 -32.65 -29.20
CA LEU A 320 3.86 -33.75 -28.40
C LEU A 320 3.15 -34.81 -29.26
N SER A 321 2.66 -34.43 -30.44
CA SER A 321 2.10 -35.32 -31.47
C SER A 321 3.15 -36.15 -32.22
N SER A 322 4.44 -35.91 -32.01
CA SER A 322 5.55 -36.55 -32.73
C SER A 322 6.59 -37.18 -31.79
N CYS A 323 6.30 -37.31 -30.50
CA CYS A 323 7.13 -38.08 -29.58
C CYS A 323 7.20 -39.56 -30.04
N GLN A 324 8.40 -40.11 -30.21
CA GLN A 324 8.61 -41.53 -30.56
C GLN A 324 8.43 -42.50 -29.37
N GLY A 325 7.93 -42.01 -28.24
CA GLY A 325 7.65 -42.76 -27.02
C GLY A 325 6.67 -41.99 -26.14
N SER A 326 6.32 -42.54 -24.98
CA SER A 326 5.42 -41.86 -24.04
C SER A 326 5.97 -40.50 -23.61
N THR A 327 5.11 -39.49 -23.60
CA THR A 327 5.41 -38.16 -23.04
C THR A 327 5.83 -38.28 -21.58
N THR A 328 6.57 -37.30 -21.08
CA THR A 328 6.95 -37.18 -19.67
C THR A 328 6.69 -35.76 -19.16
N MET A 329 6.74 -35.58 -17.83
CA MET A 329 6.59 -34.28 -17.19
C MET A 329 7.94 -33.79 -16.68
N LEU A 330 8.45 -32.72 -17.31
CA LEU A 330 9.46 -31.84 -16.74
C LEU A 330 8.91 -31.25 -15.43
N THR A 331 9.77 -31.07 -14.43
CA THR A 331 9.41 -30.48 -13.13
C THR A 331 10.11 -29.14 -12.97
N LEU A 332 9.38 -28.13 -12.48
CA LEU A 332 9.86 -26.78 -12.18
C LEU A 332 9.47 -26.45 -10.74
N ASP A 333 10.46 -26.36 -9.85
CA ASP A 333 10.24 -26.12 -8.42
C ASP A 333 10.20 -24.62 -8.09
N ASN A 334 9.33 -24.25 -7.14
CA ASN A 334 9.00 -22.88 -6.76
C ASN A 334 8.46 -22.06 -7.95
N ALA A 335 7.60 -22.70 -8.75
CA ALA A 335 7.06 -22.17 -10.00
C ALA A 335 5.53 -22.35 -10.07
N VAL A 336 4.87 -21.43 -10.78
CA VAL A 336 3.42 -21.43 -11.03
C VAL A 336 3.13 -21.13 -12.49
N ILE A 337 2.22 -21.92 -13.10
CA ILE A 337 1.66 -21.60 -14.42
C ILE A 337 0.61 -20.50 -14.22
N LEU A 338 0.77 -19.38 -14.94
CA LEU A 338 -0.11 -18.24 -14.79
C LEU A 338 -1.48 -18.52 -15.42
N THR A 339 -2.52 -18.35 -14.61
CA THR A 339 -3.94 -18.42 -15.00
C THR A 339 -4.59 -17.06 -14.80
N TYR A 340 -5.57 -16.75 -15.64
CA TYR A 340 -6.14 -15.41 -15.74
C TYR A 340 -7.68 -15.44 -15.69
N PRO A 341 -8.33 -14.35 -15.26
CA PRO A 341 -9.80 -14.26 -15.25
C PRO A 341 -10.39 -14.54 -16.63
N ASN A 342 -11.42 -15.37 -16.68
CA ASN A 342 -12.14 -15.76 -17.91
C ASN A 342 -11.31 -16.52 -18.97
N ASP A 343 -10.06 -16.90 -18.69
CA ASP A 343 -9.31 -17.84 -19.53
C ASP A 343 -9.93 -19.25 -19.41
N PRO A 344 -10.57 -19.81 -20.47
CA PRO A 344 -11.25 -21.10 -20.40
C PRO A 344 -10.30 -22.30 -20.51
N THR A 345 -9.00 -22.04 -20.71
CA THR A 345 -8.00 -23.06 -21.03
C THR A 345 -7.37 -23.69 -19.78
N TRP A 346 -7.85 -23.36 -18.58
CA TRP A 346 -7.39 -23.96 -17.34
C TRP A 346 -8.53 -24.54 -16.48
N GLN A 347 -8.18 -25.53 -15.66
CA GLN A 347 -9.09 -26.22 -14.75
C GLN A 347 -8.41 -26.38 -13.40
N SER A 348 -9.13 -26.18 -12.29
CA SER A 348 -8.60 -26.37 -10.94
C SER A 348 -9.39 -27.38 -10.12
N PHE A 349 -8.70 -28.17 -9.30
CA PHE A 349 -9.27 -29.23 -8.46
C PHE A 349 -8.35 -29.55 -7.27
N TYR A 350 -8.87 -30.23 -6.25
CA TYR A 350 -8.12 -30.54 -5.02
C TYR A 350 -7.53 -31.95 -5.09
N GLN A 351 -6.23 -32.07 -5.35
CA GLN A 351 -5.51 -33.35 -5.46
C GLN A 351 -4.04 -33.19 -5.08
N GLY A 352 -3.47 -34.19 -4.41
CA GLY A 352 -2.06 -34.18 -3.99
C GLY A 352 -1.07 -34.17 -5.16
N LEU A 353 0.15 -33.71 -4.86
CA LEU A 353 1.27 -33.47 -5.80
C LEU A 353 1.45 -34.57 -6.86
N SER A 354 1.47 -35.85 -6.45
CA SER A 354 1.64 -37.00 -7.34
C SER A 354 0.46 -37.18 -8.31
N ALA A 355 -0.77 -36.98 -7.85
CA ALA A 355 -1.98 -37.06 -8.65
C ALA A 355 -2.12 -35.85 -9.61
N CYS A 356 -1.74 -34.65 -9.15
CA CYS A 356 -1.66 -33.45 -9.99
C CYS A 356 -0.72 -33.65 -11.20
N ARG A 357 0.40 -34.35 -10.99
CA ARG A 357 1.36 -34.74 -12.03
C ARG A 357 0.81 -35.85 -12.93
N SER A 358 0.26 -36.93 -12.36
CA SER A 358 -0.19 -38.09 -13.13
C SER A 358 -1.41 -37.80 -14.01
N ASN A 359 -2.33 -36.94 -13.55
CA ASN A 359 -3.55 -36.65 -14.28
C ASN A 359 -3.28 -35.80 -15.53
N CYS A 360 -2.37 -34.81 -15.45
CA CYS A 360 -1.92 -34.10 -16.65
C CYS A 360 -1.12 -35.02 -17.58
N LEU A 361 -0.36 -35.99 -17.04
CA LEU A 361 0.39 -36.97 -17.83
C LEU A 361 -0.52 -37.98 -18.56
N SER A 362 -1.72 -38.27 -18.02
CA SER A 362 -2.69 -39.18 -18.65
C SER A 362 -3.06 -38.75 -20.07
N GLY A 363 -3.07 -39.69 -21.02
CA GLY A 363 -3.42 -39.43 -22.42
C GLY A 363 -4.92 -39.20 -22.69
N THR A 364 -5.75 -39.10 -21.64
CA THR A 364 -7.21 -38.98 -21.73
C THR A 364 -7.72 -37.54 -21.92
N GLY A 365 -6.83 -36.56 -22.07
CA GLY A 365 -7.21 -35.17 -22.36
C GLY A 365 -6.03 -34.32 -22.82
N ALA A 366 -6.32 -33.20 -23.47
CA ALA A 366 -5.33 -32.17 -23.75
C ALA A 366 -4.93 -31.50 -22.43
N CYS A 367 -3.75 -31.84 -21.92
CA CYS A 367 -3.06 -31.12 -20.85
C CYS A 367 -1.60 -30.92 -21.28
N PHE A 368 -1.17 -29.67 -21.32
CA PHE A 368 0.18 -29.27 -21.72
C PHE A 368 1.08 -29.02 -20.52
N ALA A 369 0.50 -28.54 -19.41
CA ALA A 369 1.20 -28.33 -18.15
C ALA A 369 0.23 -28.31 -16.95
N SER A 370 0.72 -28.59 -15.74
CA SER A 370 -0.03 -28.48 -14.48
C SER A 370 0.80 -27.87 -13.34
N THR A 371 0.16 -27.35 -12.29
CA THR A 371 0.82 -26.83 -11.08
C THR A 371 0.12 -27.36 -9.84
N SER A 372 0.90 -27.81 -8.85
CA SER A 372 0.39 -28.14 -7.51
C SER A 372 0.81 -27.04 -6.53
N LEU A 373 -0.15 -26.48 -5.81
CA LEU A 373 0.12 -25.59 -4.68
C LEU A 373 0.39 -26.40 -3.41
N SER A 374 1.40 -25.97 -2.65
CA SER A 374 1.87 -26.54 -1.38
C SER A 374 1.74 -25.54 -0.22
N ASP A 375 0.91 -24.51 -0.42
CA ASP A 375 0.49 -23.49 0.56
C ASP A 375 -0.47 -24.02 1.64
N GLY A 376 -0.90 -25.28 1.52
CA GLY A 376 -1.90 -25.92 2.38
C GLY A 376 -3.29 -26.04 1.75
N SER A 377 -3.53 -25.43 0.58
CA SER A 377 -4.81 -25.57 -0.15
C SER A 377 -4.99 -26.96 -0.77
N GLY A 378 -3.90 -27.62 -1.17
CA GLY A 378 -3.94 -28.85 -1.97
C GLY A 378 -4.53 -28.65 -3.37
N GLN A 379 -4.59 -27.39 -3.85
CA GLN A 379 -5.13 -27.07 -5.17
C GLN A 379 -4.12 -27.46 -6.26
N CYS A 380 -4.61 -28.15 -7.27
CA CYS A 380 -3.92 -28.43 -8.52
C CYS A 380 -4.62 -27.68 -9.65
N VAL A 381 -3.83 -27.10 -10.56
CA VAL A 381 -4.27 -26.41 -11.76
C VAL A 381 -3.72 -27.16 -12.98
N MET A 382 -4.53 -27.40 -14.00
CA MET A 382 -4.10 -27.94 -15.31
C MET A 382 -4.41 -26.95 -16.41
N LYS A 383 -3.52 -26.84 -17.42
CA LYS A 383 -3.72 -26.00 -18.62
C LYS A 383 -3.82 -26.88 -19.88
N SER A 384 -4.89 -26.68 -20.64
CA SER A 384 -5.34 -27.53 -21.75
C SER A 384 -5.01 -26.99 -23.15
N GLU A 385 -4.53 -25.75 -23.26
CA GLU A 385 -3.95 -25.20 -24.49
C GLU A 385 -2.41 -25.13 -24.44
N ASP A 386 -1.81 -24.98 -25.62
CA ASP A 386 -0.35 -24.90 -25.79
C ASP A 386 0.26 -23.56 -25.35
N PHE A 387 -0.55 -22.57 -24.92
CA PHE A 387 -0.03 -21.30 -24.40
C PHE A 387 0.21 -21.37 -22.88
N VAL A 388 1.47 -21.52 -22.47
CA VAL A 388 1.89 -21.68 -21.08
C VAL A 388 2.95 -20.62 -20.73
N SER A 389 2.58 -19.61 -19.94
CA SER A 389 3.54 -18.72 -19.28
C SER A 389 3.72 -19.15 -17.82
N VAL A 390 4.96 -19.12 -17.32
CA VAL A 390 5.33 -19.57 -15.97
C VAL A 390 5.99 -18.42 -15.21
N TYR A 391 5.62 -18.24 -13.94
CA TYR A 391 6.36 -17.40 -12.99
C TYR A 391 7.13 -18.31 -12.03
N GLN A 392 8.41 -18.04 -11.80
CA GLN A 392 9.28 -18.77 -10.88
C GLN A 392 9.96 -17.81 -9.90
N SER A 393 9.89 -18.14 -8.61
CA SER A 393 10.44 -17.34 -7.51
C SER A 393 10.64 -18.21 -6.27
N HIS A 394 11.76 -18.05 -5.57
CA HIS A 394 12.10 -18.83 -4.37
C HIS A 394 11.10 -18.71 -3.20
N LEU A 395 10.14 -17.78 -3.29
CA LEU A 395 9.08 -17.58 -2.30
C LEU A 395 7.77 -18.33 -2.62
N LEU A 396 7.64 -18.93 -3.81
CA LEU A 396 6.41 -19.64 -4.24
C LEU A 396 6.38 -21.07 -3.68
N PRO A 397 5.42 -21.43 -2.81
CA PRO A 397 5.26 -22.80 -2.32
C PRO A 397 4.51 -23.66 -3.36
N SER A 398 5.06 -23.81 -4.57
CA SER A 398 4.39 -24.52 -5.67
C SER A 398 5.38 -25.24 -6.60
N THR A 399 4.92 -26.34 -7.20
CA THR A 399 5.67 -27.09 -8.20
C THR A 399 4.85 -27.16 -9.49
N SER A 400 5.43 -26.69 -10.59
CA SER A 400 4.85 -26.83 -11.93
C SER A 400 5.44 -28.03 -12.68
N TYR A 401 4.64 -28.57 -13.59
CA TYR A 401 4.93 -29.72 -14.42
C TYR A 401 4.61 -29.41 -15.87
N VAL A 402 5.59 -29.49 -16.77
CA VAL A 402 5.40 -29.21 -18.20
C VAL A 402 5.56 -30.49 -19.02
N LYS A 403 4.60 -30.79 -19.90
CA LYS A 403 4.64 -32.00 -20.74
C LYS A 403 5.63 -31.83 -21.89
N VAL A 404 6.53 -32.80 -22.04
CA VAL A 404 7.59 -32.86 -23.06
C VAL A 404 7.78 -34.29 -23.58
N CYS A 405 8.44 -34.45 -24.73
CA CYS A 405 8.98 -35.75 -25.15
C CYS A 405 10.26 -36.07 -24.33
N PRO A 406 10.52 -37.35 -23.98
CA PRO A 406 11.80 -37.76 -23.42
C PRO A 406 12.93 -37.70 -24.47
N PRO A 407 14.22 -37.63 -24.06
CA PRO A 407 14.71 -37.56 -22.68
C PRO A 407 14.45 -36.19 -22.03
N LEU A 408 14.39 -36.16 -20.70
CA LEU A 408 14.40 -34.89 -19.96
C LEU A 408 15.79 -34.25 -20.07
N ALA A 409 15.85 -33.01 -20.52
CA ALA A 409 17.07 -32.21 -20.62
C ALA A 409 16.88 -30.91 -19.83
N PRO A 410 16.90 -30.94 -18.48
CA PRO A 410 16.77 -29.74 -17.65
C PRO A 410 17.92 -28.77 -17.92
N ASN A 411 17.69 -27.47 -17.69
CA ASN A 411 18.75 -26.46 -17.82
C ASN A 411 19.94 -26.81 -16.90
N PRO A 412 21.20 -26.59 -17.33
CA PRO A 412 22.36 -26.79 -16.47
C PRO A 412 22.28 -25.85 -15.25
N PRO A 413 22.76 -26.28 -14.06
CA PRO A 413 22.80 -25.40 -12.90
C PRO A 413 23.71 -24.19 -13.20
N PRO A 414 23.36 -22.99 -12.71
CA PRO A 414 24.08 -21.76 -13.05
C PRO A 414 25.56 -21.89 -12.70
N SER A 415 26.41 -21.70 -13.70
CA SER A 415 27.86 -21.88 -13.57
C SER A 415 28.47 -20.72 -12.79
N LEU A 416 28.72 -20.95 -11.49
CA LEU A 416 29.64 -20.12 -10.72
C LEU A 416 30.98 -20.04 -11.48
N GLY A 417 31.46 -18.81 -11.71
CA GLY A 417 32.58 -18.54 -12.62
C GLY A 417 33.84 -19.36 -12.32
N GLU A 418 34.53 -19.79 -13.38
CA GLU A 418 35.69 -20.69 -13.27
C GLU A 418 36.82 -20.13 -12.40
N THR A 419 36.97 -20.68 -11.20
CA THR A 419 38.16 -20.48 -10.36
C THR A 419 38.87 -21.82 -10.14
N GLY A 420 40.04 -21.96 -10.76
CA GLY A 420 41.10 -22.90 -10.37
C GLY A 420 40.70 -24.35 -10.09
N ARG A 421 40.66 -25.21 -11.12
CA ARG A 421 40.48 -26.68 -10.97
C ARG A 421 41.71 -27.36 -10.34
N GLU A 422 41.90 -27.19 -9.03
CA GLU A 422 42.97 -27.88 -8.30
C GLU A 422 42.80 -29.41 -8.34
N LYS A 423 43.90 -30.11 -8.62
CA LYS A 423 43.94 -31.58 -8.67
C LYS A 423 43.98 -32.15 -7.25
N ARG A 424 42.82 -32.30 -6.59
CA ARG A 424 42.74 -33.05 -5.32
C ARG A 424 43.21 -34.49 -5.52
N SER A 425 44.32 -34.83 -4.87
CA SER A 425 44.84 -36.19 -4.80
C SER A 425 43.85 -37.12 -4.09
N LYS A 426 43.78 -38.39 -4.50
CA LYS A 426 42.90 -39.40 -3.91
C LYS A 426 43.46 -39.87 -2.56
N VAL A 427 43.07 -39.21 -1.48
CA VAL A 427 43.30 -39.71 -0.11
C VAL A 427 42.54 -41.04 0.05
N PRO A 428 43.19 -42.13 0.49
CA PRO A 428 42.52 -43.43 0.63
C PRO A 428 41.52 -43.40 1.81
N ALA A 429 40.35 -44.00 1.60
CA ALA A 429 39.17 -43.83 2.47
C ALA A 429 39.39 -44.16 3.95
N TRP A 430 40.32 -45.05 4.29
CA TRP A 430 40.64 -45.40 5.68
C TRP A 430 41.13 -44.20 6.50
N VAL A 431 41.82 -43.23 5.88
CA VAL A 431 42.27 -42.00 6.56
C VAL A 431 41.08 -41.14 6.98
N VAL A 432 40.04 -41.06 6.14
CA VAL A 432 38.81 -40.33 6.45
C VAL A 432 38.07 -40.99 7.62
N VAL A 433 37.98 -42.33 7.63
CA VAL A 433 37.35 -43.09 8.73
C VAL A 433 38.08 -42.87 10.07
N VAL A 434 39.42 -42.88 10.07
CA VAL A 434 40.22 -42.61 11.29
C VAL A 434 40.02 -41.18 11.79
N ILE A 435 40.01 -40.19 10.90
CA ILE A 435 39.75 -38.78 11.28
C ILE A 435 38.34 -38.63 11.85
N VAL A 436 37.32 -39.18 11.20
CA VAL A 436 35.91 -39.10 11.66
C VAL A 436 35.74 -39.74 13.03
N LEU A 437 36.25 -40.97 13.25
CA LEU A 437 36.20 -41.64 14.55
C LEU A 437 36.96 -40.85 15.64
N GLY A 438 38.13 -40.28 15.30
CA GLY A 438 38.89 -39.41 16.20
C GLY A 438 38.12 -38.15 16.60
N THR A 439 37.45 -37.49 15.65
CA THR A 439 36.63 -36.30 15.94
C THR A 439 35.39 -36.63 16.77
N ILE A 440 34.71 -37.76 16.52
CA ILE A 440 33.55 -38.20 17.31
C ILE A 440 33.97 -38.49 18.76
N LEU A 441 35.07 -39.22 18.96
CA LEU A 441 35.62 -39.48 20.30
C LEU A 441 36.05 -38.20 21.01
N GLY A 442 36.66 -37.25 20.30
CA GLY A 442 37.03 -35.94 20.83
C GLY A 442 35.81 -35.10 21.26
N LEU A 443 34.74 -35.10 20.47
CA LEU A 443 33.49 -34.41 20.80
C LEU A 443 32.78 -35.04 22.00
N VAL A 444 32.68 -36.37 22.06
CA VAL A 444 32.09 -37.08 23.21
C VAL A 444 32.90 -36.83 24.49
N ALA A 445 34.24 -36.76 24.41
CA ALA A 445 35.09 -36.40 25.54
C ALA A 445 34.92 -34.93 25.96
N LEU A 446 34.73 -34.01 25.01
CA LEU A 446 34.45 -32.59 25.29
C LEU A 446 33.07 -32.41 25.96
N GLU A 447 32.01 -33.03 25.45
CA GLU A 447 30.68 -32.95 26.07
C GLU A 447 30.65 -33.60 27.46
N GLY A 448 31.26 -34.78 27.62
CA GLY A 448 31.40 -35.43 28.93
C GLY A 448 32.19 -34.59 29.93
N GLY A 449 33.28 -33.95 29.49
CA GLY A 449 34.09 -33.03 30.30
C GLY A 449 33.34 -31.75 30.67
N PHE A 450 32.61 -31.16 29.72
CA PHE A 450 31.78 -29.97 29.92
C PHE A 450 30.61 -30.25 30.88
N TRP A 451 29.96 -31.41 30.74
CA TRP A 451 28.90 -31.87 31.64
C TRP A 451 29.43 -32.07 33.07
N LEU A 452 30.58 -32.75 33.24
CA LEU A 452 31.24 -32.90 34.54
C LEU A 452 31.65 -31.55 35.17
N TRP A 453 32.10 -30.58 34.36
CA TRP A 453 32.46 -29.24 34.82
C TRP A 453 31.23 -28.45 35.29
N CYS A 454 30.17 -28.44 34.49
CA CYS A 454 28.90 -27.79 34.82
C CYS A 454 28.24 -28.41 36.06
N CYS A 455 28.21 -29.74 36.17
CA CYS A 455 27.70 -30.44 37.36
C CYS A 455 28.52 -30.13 38.63
N ARG A 456 29.85 -30.00 38.53
CA ARG A 456 30.71 -29.67 39.69
C ARG A 456 30.70 -28.18 40.08
N ASN A 457 30.30 -27.27 39.20
CA ASN A 457 30.38 -25.81 39.40
C ASN A 457 29.00 -25.11 39.41
N SER A 458 27.92 -25.90 39.45
CA SER A 458 26.51 -25.45 39.33
C SER A 458 26.14 -24.27 40.23
N THR A 459 26.66 -24.21 41.47
CA THR A 459 26.37 -23.13 42.44
C THR A 459 26.94 -21.75 42.07
N ARG A 460 27.82 -21.64 41.06
CA ARG A 460 28.35 -20.36 40.57
C ARG A 460 27.74 -19.88 39.26
N PHE A 461 27.12 -20.76 38.46
CA PHE A 461 26.70 -20.39 37.10
C PHE A 461 25.52 -19.40 37.05
N GLY A 462 24.66 -19.37 38.09
CA GLY A 462 23.57 -18.40 38.19
C GLY A 462 24.03 -16.93 38.22
N GLY A 463 25.27 -16.65 38.65
CA GLY A 463 25.84 -15.31 38.60
C GLY A 463 26.33 -14.87 37.22
N LEU A 464 26.54 -15.81 36.30
CA LEU A 464 27.10 -15.50 34.97
C LEU A 464 26.03 -15.00 33.99
N SER A 465 24.81 -15.57 34.05
CA SER A 465 23.66 -15.09 33.27
C SER A 465 23.36 -13.60 33.52
N ALA A 466 23.41 -13.18 34.79
CA ALA A 466 23.21 -11.80 35.18
C ALA A 466 24.28 -10.82 34.62
N HIS A 467 25.47 -11.32 34.23
CA HIS A 467 26.49 -10.51 33.58
C HIS A 467 26.23 -10.36 32.06
N TYR A 468 25.75 -11.40 31.39
CA TYR A 468 25.35 -11.32 29.98
C TYR A 468 24.13 -10.40 29.79
N ALA A 469 23.12 -10.51 30.65
CA ALA A 469 21.95 -9.62 30.63
C ALA A 469 22.31 -8.13 30.88
N LEU A 470 23.41 -7.85 31.59
CA LEU A 470 23.94 -6.50 31.78
C LEU A 470 24.63 -5.99 30.50
N LEU A 471 25.32 -6.86 29.77
CA LEU A 471 25.92 -6.55 28.47
C LEU A 471 24.85 -6.27 27.40
N GLU A 472 23.74 -7.03 27.38
CA GLU A 472 22.60 -6.78 26.48
C GLU A 472 21.83 -5.51 26.85
N TYR A 473 21.62 -5.24 28.15
CA TYR A 473 21.00 -3.98 28.58
C TYR A 473 21.76 -2.74 28.07
N ALA A 474 23.10 -2.86 27.95
CA ALA A 474 23.99 -1.85 27.40
C ALA A 474 24.07 -1.85 25.85
N SER A 475 23.67 -2.92 25.15
CA SER A 475 23.68 -2.98 23.68
C SER A 475 22.44 -2.37 23.02
N GLY A 476 21.38 -2.11 23.80
CA GLY A 476 20.13 -1.51 23.33
C GLY A 476 19.07 -2.53 22.89
N ALA A 477 19.45 -3.79 22.67
CA ALA A 477 18.51 -4.84 22.24
C ALA A 477 17.51 -5.21 23.36
N PRO A 478 16.24 -5.52 23.05
CA PRO A 478 15.29 -6.04 24.03
C PRO A 478 15.65 -7.47 24.47
N VAL A 479 15.79 -7.68 25.78
CA VAL A 479 16.18 -8.97 26.37
C VAL A 479 15.03 -9.99 26.31
N GLN A 480 15.32 -11.24 25.97
CA GLN A 480 14.33 -12.32 26.05
C GLN A 480 14.28 -12.90 27.48
N PHE A 481 13.11 -12.82 28.12
CA PHE A 481 12.82 -13.38 29.44
C PHE A 481 11.97 -14.64 29.34
N SER A 482 12.15 -15.58 30.27
CA SER A 482 11.19 -16.68 30.46
C SER A 482 9.94 -16.21 31.20
N TYR A 483 8.82 -16.93 31.01
CA TYR A 483 7.58 -16.67 31.72
C TYR A 483 7.76 -16.79 33.24
N LYS A 484 8.59 -17.73 33.69
CA LYS A 484 8.91 -17.96 35.10
C LYS A 484 9.63 -16.77 35.75
N GLU A 485 10.57 -16.14 35.05
CA GLU A 485 11.26 -14.94 35.55
C GLU A 485 10.31 -13.75 35.67
N LEU A 486 9.45 -13.52 34.68
CA LEU A 486 8.45 -12.44 34.74
C LEU A 486 7.37 -12.70 35.80
N GLN A 487 6.96 -13.95 35.99
CA GLN A 487 6.06 -14.36 37.07
C GLN A 487 6.70 -14.12 38.45
N GLN A 488 8.01 -14.37 38.62
CA GLN A 488 8.73 -14.06 39.86
C GLN A 488 8.89 -12.54 40.06
N ALA A 489 9.30 -11.80 39.03
CA ALA A 489 9.51 -10.35 39.07
C ALA A 489 8.23 -9.57 39.42
N THR A 490 7.06 -10.04 38.95
CA THR A 490 5.73 -9.48 39.25
C THR A 490 5.06 -10.07 40.50
N LYS A 491 5.76 -10.94 41.23
CA LYS A 491 5.28 -11.66 42.44
C LYS A 491 3.96 -12.42 42.19
N GLY A 492 3.86 -13.06 41.02
CA GLY A 492 2.66 -13.75 40.55
C GLY A 492 1.62 -12.80 39.96
N PHE A 493 2.05 -11.78 39.20
CA PHE A 493 1.16 -10.77 38.60
C PHE A 493 0.26 -10.06 39.63
N LYS A 494 0.79 -9.79 40.82
CA LYS A 494 0.01 -9.30 41.98
C LYS A 494 -0.37 -7.82 41.88
N GLU A 495 0.55 -6.98 41.42
CA GLU A 495 0.40 -5.52 41.43
C GLU A 495 0.00 -5.05 40.03
N LYS A 496 -1.31 -4.95 39.77
CA LYS A 496 -1.86 -4.51 38.47
C LYS A 496 -1.83 -2.99 38.37
N LEU A 497 -1.14 -2.48 37.35
CA LEU A 497 -1.03 -1.06 37.02
C LEU A 497 -2.18 -0.58 36.12
N GLY A 498 -2.71 -1.46 35.27
CA GLY A 498 -3.83 -1.14 34.39
C GLY A 498 -4.29 -2.33 33.55
N ALA A 499 -5.33 -2.13 32.74
CA ALA A 499 -5.67 -3.01 31.63
C ALA A 499 -6.47 -2.24 30.56
N GLY A 500 -6.35 -2.67 29.32
CA GLY A 500 -7.13 -2.17 28.18
C GLY A 500 -7.47 -3.29 27.21
N GLY A 501 -7.94 -2.94 26.02
CA GLY A 501 -8.35 -3.92 24.98
C GLY A 501 -7.23 -4.85 24.46
N PHE A 502 -5.99 -4.68 24.93
CA PHE A 502 -4.81 -5.45 24.52
C PHE A 502 -4.19 -6.26 25.68
N GLY A 503 -4.86 -6.31 26.84
CA GLY A 503 -4.44 -7.09 28.01
C GLY A 503 -4.13 -6.24 29.25
N ALA A 504 -3.46 -6.85 30.23
CA ALA A 504 -3.19 -6.28 31.55
C ALA A 504 -1.71 -5.92 31.77
N VAL A 505 -1.46 -4.81 32.48
CA VAL A 505 -0.10 -4.35 32.82
C VAL A 505 0.13 -4.50 34.31
N TYR A 506 1.28 -5.08 34.68
CA TYR A 506 1.66 -5.39 36.06
C TYR A 506 3.00 -4.76 36.42
N ARG A 507 3.17 -4.35 37.68
CA ARG A 507 4.45 -3.86 38.19
C ARG A 507 5.37 -5.03 38.50
N GLY A 508 6.58 -4.96 37.97
CA GLY A 508 7.65 -5.93 38.21
C GLY A 508 8.89 -5.29 38.84
N THR A 509 9.75 -6.13 39.40
CA THR A 509 11.12 -5.76 39.78
C THR A 509 12.06 -6.88 39.35
N LEU A 510 12.96 -6.57 38.41
CA LEU A 510 13.92 -7.53 37.86
C LEU A 510 15.03 -7.86 38.86
N VAL A 511 15.81 -8.91 38.59
CA VAL A 511 16.90 -9.40 39.46
C VAL A 511 17.98 -8.33 39.70
N ASN A 512 18.22 -7.45 38.72
CA ASN A 512 19.11 -6.29 38.82
C ASN A 512 18.51 -5.10 39.61
N LYS A 513 17.34 -5.28 40.24
CA LYS A 513 16.52 -4.27 40.95
C LYS A 513 15.83 -3.22 40.08
N THR A 514 15.92 -3.29 38.75
CA THR A 514 15.17 -2.39 37.86
C THR A 514 13.67 -2.62 38.01
N VAL A 515 12.92 -1.54 38.26
CA VAL A 515 11.45 -1.55 38.29
C VAL A 515 10.93 -1.49 36.85
N VAL A 516 9.98 -2.34 36.50
CA VAL A 516 9.47 -2.50 35.13
C VAL A 516 7.94 -2.59 35.09
N ALA A 517 7.36 -2.26 33.95
CA ALA A 517 5.96 -2.54 33.62
C ALA A 517 5.89 -3.77 32.71
N VAL A 518 5.21 -4.83 33.15
CA VAL A 518 5.05 -6.08 32.40
C VAL A 518 3.63 -6.13 31.82
N LYS A 519 3.50 -5.87 30.52
CA LYS A 519 2.25 -6.00 29.75
C LYS A 519 2.07 -7.47 29.35
N GLN A 520 1.04 -8.12 29.86
CA GLN A 520 0.62 -9.46 29.47
C GLN A 520 -0.50 -9.33 28.44
N LEU A 521 -0.25 -9.83 27.21
CA LEU A 521 -1.20 -9.73 26.11
C LEU A 521 -2.23 -10.87 26.18
N GLU A 522 -3.48 -10.57 25.82
CA GLU A 522 -4.61 -11.50 25.90
C GLU A 522 -5.19 -11.85 24.52
N GLY A 523 -5.77 -13.04 24.40
CA GLY A 523 -6.32 -13.58 23.16
C GLY A 523 -5.27 -14.19 22.21
N ILE A 524 -5.55 -15.38 21.66
CA ILE A 524 -4.56 -16.18 20.91
C ILE A 524 -4.13 -15.45 19.62
N GLU A 525 -5.06 -15.17 18.70
CA GLU A 525 -4.71 -14.52 17.43
C GLU A 525 -4.40 -13.03 17.57
N GLN A 526 -5.20 -12.29 18.33
CA GLN A 526 -5.06 -10.84 18.45
C GLN A 526 -3.80 -10.49 19.25
N GLY A 527 -3.61 -11.10 20.43
CA GLY A 527 -2.42 -10.91 21.25
C GLY A 527 -1.13 -11.31 20.53
N GLU A 528 -1.13 -12.38 19.71
CA GLU A 528 0.05 -12.70 18.89
C GLU A 528 0.32 -11.69 17.76
N LYS A 529 -0.72 -11.23 17.06
CA LYS A 529 -0.58 -10.18 16.03
C LYS A 529 0.00 -8.90 16.65
N GLN A 530 -0.51 -8.48 17.81
CA GLN A 530 -0.05 -7.27 18.51
C GLN A 530 1.36 -7.45 19.10
N PHE A 531 1.68 -8.61 19.67
CA PHE A 531 3.03 -8.94 20.11
C PHE A 531 4.07 -8.79 18.99
N ARG A 532 3.77 -9.34 17.80
CA ARG A 532 4.67 -9.25 16.64
C ARG A 532 4.81 -7.80 16.16
N MET A 533 3.74 -7.00 16.15
CA MET A 533 3.81 -5.58 15.76
C MET A 533 4.58 -4.74 16.77
N GLU A 534 4.34 -4.88 18.08
CA GLU A 534 5.11 -4.18 19.11
C GLU A 534 6.59 -4.55 19.00
N VAL A 535 6.95 -5.85 19.05
CA VAL A 535 8.35 -6.29 18.98
C VAL A 535 9.03 -5.86 17.67
N ALA A 536 8.36 -5.89 16.52
CA ALA A 536 8.96 -5.42 15.26
C ALA A 536 9.18 -3.89 15.23
N THR A 537 8.33 -3.11 15.89
CA THR A 537 8.32 -1.64 15.79
C THR A 537 9.15 -0.96 16.88
N ILE A 538 9.03 -1.40 18.14
CA ILE A 538 9.65 -0.73 19.29
C ILE A 538 11.05 -1.29 19.65
N SER A 539 11.46 -2.43 19.08
CA SER A 539 12.80 -3.01 19.34
C SER A 539 13.96 -2.23 18.72
N SER A 540 13.69 -1.45 17.66
CA SER A 540 14.70 -0.71 16.90
C SER A 540 14.65 0.81 17.13
N THR A 541 13.66 1.31 17.85
CA THR A 541 13.43 2.75 18.09
C THR A 541 13.85 3.17 19.50
N HIS A 542 14.59 4.28 19.58
CA HIS A 542 15.20 4.77 20.81
C HIS A 542 15.17 6.30 20.82
N HIS A 543 14.24 6.89 21.57
CA HIS A 543 14.07 8.34 21.67
C HIS A 543 13.57 8.75 23.07
N LEU A 544 13.93 9.95 23.54
CA LEU A 544 13.64 10.41 24.91
C LEU A 544 12.14 10.46 25.23
N ASN A 545 11.31 10.73 24.23
CA ASN A 545 9.85 10.83 24.36
C ASN A 545 9.09 9.57 23.86
N LEU A 546 9.73 8.40 23.84
CA LEU A 546 9.09 7.10 23.59
C LEU A 546 9.38 6.15 24.76
N VAL A 547 8.42 5.31 25.15
CA VAL A 547 8.60 4.33 26.23
C VAL A 547 9.44 3.15 25.74
N ARG A 548 10.63 2.95 26.33
CA ARG A 548 11.58 1.91 25.93
C ARG A 548 11.08 0.51 26.30
N LEU A 549 11.05 -0.38 25.30
CA LEU A 549 10.97 -1.82 25.53
C LEU A 549 12.31 -2.32 26.06
N ILE A 550 12.31 -2.88 27.28
CA ILE A 550 13.46 -3.51 27.93
C ILE A 550 13.60 -4.97 27.49
N GLY A 551 12.48 -5.64 27.16
CA GLY A 551 12.49 -7.04 26.74
C GLY A 551 11.12 -7.65 26.51
N PHE A 552 11.08 -8.95 26.24
CA PHE A 552 9.85 -9.69 25.93
C PHE A 552 9.91 -11.14 26.40
N CYS A 553 8.74 -11.79 26.47
CA CYS A 553 8.60 -13.23 26.68
C CYS A 553 7.66 -13.80 25.60
N SER A 554 8.12 -14.86 24.91
CA SER A 554 7.35 -15.61 23.92
C SER A 554 7.51 -17.11 24.17
N GLU A 555 6.75 -17.63 25.15
CA GLU A 555 6.90 -19.00 25.66
C GLU A 555 5.55 -19.74 25.55
N GLY A 556 5.43 -20.67 24.60
CA GLY A 556 4.17 -21.39 24.34
C GLY A 556 3.02 -20.43 23.99
N ARG A 557 2.00 -20.35 24.86
CA ARG A 557 0.87 -19.40 24.73
C ARG A 557 1.13 -18.04 25.39
N HIS A 558 2.22 -17.89 26.14
CA HIS A 558 2.53 -16.65 26.84
C HIS A 558 3.16 -15.64 25.86
N ARG A 559 2.63 -14.41 25.86
CA ARG A 559 3.15 -13.24 25.14
C ARG A 559 3.16 -12.08 26.14
N LEU A 560 4.35 -11.66 26.56
CA LEU A 560 4.51 -10.54 27.49
C LEU A 560 5.59 -9.58 27.00
N LEU A 561 5.43 -8.30 27.30
CA LEU A 561 6.34 -7.22 26.94
C LEU A 561 6.75 -6.49 28.22
N VAL A 562 8.04 -6.18 28.33
CA VAL A 562 8.66 -5.59 29.52
C VAL A 562 9.13 -4.18 29.16
N TYR A 563 8.46 -3.18 29.70
CA TYR A 563 8.71 -1.77 29.48
C TYR A 563 9.35 -1.12 30.72
N GLU A 564 9.97 0.04 30.53
CA GLU A 564 10.37 0.91 31.65
C GLU A 564 9.15 1.32 32.50
N PHE A 565 9.35 1.50 33.82
CA PHE A 565 8.26 1.83 34.74
C PHE A 565 8.01 3.34 34.81
N MET A 566 6.90 3.77 34.22
CA MET A 566 6.47 5.17 34.18
C MET A 566 5.79 5.57 35.50
N LYS A 567 6.58 6.14 36.41
CA LYS A 567 6.24 6.35 37.83
C LYS A 567 4.97 7.17 38.08
N ASN A 568 4.66 8.14 37.21
CA ASN A 568 3.52 9.04 37.37
C ASN A 568 2.25 8.56 36.66
N GLY A 569 2.29 7.48 35.88
CA GLY A 569 1.11 6.96 35.16
C GLY A 569 0.90 7.60 33.78
N SER A 570 -0.36 7.61 33.31
CA SER A 570 -0.79 8.17 32.03
C SER A 570 -1.28 9.61 32.15
N LEU A 571 -1.35 10.35 31.04
CA LEU A 571 -1.71 11.78 31.01
C LEU A 571 -3.20 12.04 31.30
N ASP A 572 -4.09 11.10 30.97
CA ASP A 572 -5.52 11.22 31.25
C ASP A 572 -5.81 11.38 32.75
N ASP A 573 -5.03 10.67 33.57
CA ASP A 573 -5.03 10.67 35.04
C ASP A 573 -4.73 12.05 35.67
N PHE A 574 -4.20 13.00 34.87
CA PHE A 574 -3.90 14.38 35.25
C PHE A 574 -4.80 15.43 34.58
N LEU A 575 -5.36 15.13 33.41
CA LEU A 575 -6.25 16.04 32.70
C LEU A 575 -7.69 15.92 33.22
N PHE A 576 -8.20 14.72 33.44
CA PHE A 576 -9.62 14.46 33.70
C PHE A 576 -9.92 14.13 35.17
N ILE A 577 -9.14 14.75 36.06
CA ILE A 577 -9.25 14.67 37.53
C ILE A 577 -10.68 14.99 37.98
N THR A 578 -11.29 14.06 38.72
CA THR A 578 -12.52 14.30 39.50
C THR A 578 -12.20 15.03 40.82
N GLU A 579 -13.19 15.72 41.40
CA GLU A 579 -13.02 16.66 42.52
C GLU A 579 -12.32 16.10 43.77
N GLN A 580 -12.21 14.77 43.90
CA GLN A 580 -11.60 14.08 45.04
C GLN A 580 -10.07 14.01 44.98
N HIS A 581 -9.41 14.40 43.87
CA HIS A 581 -7.96 14.21 43.65
C HIS A 581 -7.22 15.49 43.21
N SER A 582 -7.51 16.63 43.86
CA SER A 582 -6.93 17.95 43.52
C SER A 582 -5.39 18.03 43.54
N GLU A 583 -4.71 17.18 44.32
CA GLU A 583 -3.24 17.12 44.43
C GLU A 583 -2.52 16.74 43.11
N LYS A 584 -3.24 16.22 42.10
CA LYS A 584 -2.68 15.87 40.78
C LYS A 584 -2.68 16.99 39.74
N LEU A 585 -3.15 18.21 40.02
CA LEU A 585 -3.32 19.23 38.97
C LEU A 585 -2.00 19.70 38.34
N LEU A 586 -1.74 19.34 37.08
CA LEU A 586 -0.60 19.85 36.31
C LEU A 586 -0.78 21.34 35.96
N ASN A 587 0.23 22.15 36.30
CA ASN A 587 0.33 23.55 35.88
C ASN A 587 0.56 23.68 34.35
N TRP A 588 0.40 24.91 33.83
CA TRP A 588 0.56 25.18 32.40
C TRP A 588 1.95 24.79 31.86
N GLY A 589 3.03 25.05 32.60
CA GLY A 589 4.40 24.74 32.17
C GLY A 589 4.63 23.25 31.94
N TYR A 590 4.15 22.38 32.84
CA TYR A 590 4.19 20.93 32.64
C TYR A 590 3.34 20.50 31.45
N ARG A 591 2.09 21.00 31.33
CA ARG A 591 1.20 20.70 30.21
C ARG A 591 1.82 21.03 28.85
N TYR A 592 2.49 22.18 28.74
CA TYR A 592 3.14 22.61 27.50
C TYR A 592 4.39 21.80 27.19
N ASN A 593 5.20 21.47 28.20
CA ASN A 593 6.35 20.57 28.04
C ASN A 593 5.93 19.15 27.65
N ILE A 594 4.78 18.66 28.15
CA ILE A 594 4.16 17.40 27.76
C ILE A 594 3.72 17.44 26.29
N ALA A 595 3.02 18.51 25.87
CA ALA A 595 2.64 18.70 24.47
C ALA A 595 3.85 18.69 23.51
N LEU A 596 4.93 19.41 23.86
CA LEU A 596 6.19 19.43 23.12
C LEU A 596 6.89 18.07 23.11
N GLY A 597 6.94 17.37 24.25
CA GLY A 597 7.53 16.04 24.37
C GLY A 597 6.81 15.01 23.50
N THR A 598 5.48 14.98 23.56
CA THR A 598 4.67 14.12 22.68
C THR A 598 4.88 14.48 21.20
N ALA A 599 4.93 15.77 20.84
CA ALA A 599 5.21 16.17 19.45
C ALA A 599 6.57 15.67 18.95
N ARG A 600 7.64 15.79 19.76
CA ARG A 600 8.98 15.26 19.45
C ARG A 600 8.95 13.74 19.31
N GLY A 601 8.26 13.03 20.20
CA GLY A 601 8.08 11.58 20.13
C GLY A 601 7.46 11.11 18.81
N ILE A 602 6.40 11.79 18.33
CA ILE A 602 5.74 11.44 17.06
C ILE A 602 6.57 11.91 15.85
N THR A 603 7.22 13.07 15.92
CA THR A 603 8.14 13.56 14.86
C THR A 603 9.24 12.53 14.59
N TYR A 604 9.87 12.00 15.64
CA TYR A 604 10.90 10.96 15.52
C TYR A 604 10.37 9.71 14.80
N LEU A 605 9.14 9.25 15.12
CA LEU A 605 8.50 8.09 14.48
C LEU A 605 8.18 8.33 13.00
N HIS A 606 7.76 9.54 12.64
CA HIS A 606 7.34 9.88 11.28
C HIS A 606 8.48 10.28 10.34
N GLU A 607 9.50 10.97 10.86
CA GLU A 607 10.43 11.76 10.05
C GLU A 607 11.93 11.44 10.31
N GLU A 608 12.27 10.80 11.45
CA GLU A 608 13.66 10.45 11.81
C GLU A 608 13.95 8.94 11.78
N CYS A 609 12.91 8.10 11.88
CA CYS A 609 13.03 6.65 11.73
C CYS A 609 13.36 6.24 10.29
N ARG A 610 14.10 5.12 10.13
CA ARG A 610 14.50 4.55 8.83
C ARG A 610 13.31 4.31 7.89
N ASP A 611 12.22 3.80 8.46
CA ASP A 611 10.93 3.56 7.83
C ASP A 611 9.89 4.33 8.67
N CYS A 612 8.89 4.95 8.04
CA CYS A 612 7.94 5.83 8.75
C CYS A 612 6.99 5.00 9.62
N ILE A 613 6.96 5.23 10.93
CA ILE A 613 6.13 4.50 11.88
C ILE A 613 4.89 5.32 12.22
N VAL A 614 3.70 4.86 11.80
CA VAL A 614 2.42 5.47 12.16
C VAL A 614 1.87 4.75 13.39
N HIS A 615 1.65 5.46 14.49
CA HIS A 615 1.28 4.90 15.79
C HIS A 615 -0.17 4.38 15.85
N CYS A 616 -1.07 5.05 15.13
CA CYS A 616 -2.49 4.71 14.95
C CYS A 616 -3.40 4.82 16.20
N ASP A 617 -2.85 4.97 17.41
CA ASP A 617 -3.63 5.13 18.65
C ASP A 617 -2.99 6.17 19.60
N ILE A 618 -2.78 7.39 19.09
CA ILE A 618 -2.34 8.54 19.91
C ILE A 618 -3.53 9.10 20.71
N LYS A 619 -3.41 9.10 22.04
CA LYS A 619 -4.43 9.53 23.02
C LYS A 619 -3.78 9.75 24.40
N PRO A 620 -4.40 10.45 25.36
CA PRO A 620 -3.76 10.74 26.65
C PRO A 620 -3.46 9.50 27.49
N GLU A 621 -4.26 8.43 27.38
CA GLU A 621 -4.02 7.15 28.06
C GLU A 621 -2.69 6.51 27.63
N ASN A 622 -2.27 6.73 26.38
CA ASN A 622 -1.06 6.17 25.78
C ASN A 622 0.16 7.10 25.92
N ILE A 623 0.00 8.28 26.53
CA ILE A 623 1.09 9.22 26.84
C ILE A 623 1.41 9.07 28.32
N LEU A 624 2.54 8.44 28.63
CA LEU A 624 2.93 8.14 30.00
C LEU A 624 3.95 9.17 30.51
N LEU A 625 3.92 9.46 31.82
CA LEU A 625 4.75 10.47 32.46
C LEU A 625 5.82 9.79 33.34
N ASP A 626 7.09 10.16 33.12
CA ASP A 626 8.21 9.72 33.95
C ASP A 626 8.20 10.44 35.31
N GLU A 627 9.20 10.18 36.16
CA GLU A 627 9.26 10.79 37.50
C GLU A 627 9.51 12.31 37.52
N ASN A 628 9.88 12.90 36.38
CA ASN A 628 10.09 14.32 36.16
C ASN A 628 8.96 14.95 35.32
N TYR A 629 7.86 14.22 35.11
CA TYR A 629 6.74 14.57 34.23
C TYR A 629 7.11 14.73 32.74
N VAL A 630 8.19 14.10 32.29
CA VAL A 630 8.54 14.01 30.85
C VAL A 630 7.59 13.03 30.18
N ALA A 631 6.91 13.50 29.13
CA ALA A 631 5.99 12.69 28.34
C ALA A 631 6.72 11.67 27.46
N LYS A 632 6.23 10.43 27.46
CA LYS A 632 6.66 9.36 26.55
C LYS A 632 5.45 8.68 25.91
N VAL A 633 5.47 8.54 24.57
CA VAL A 633 4.43 7.81 23.82
C VAL A 633 4.62 6.29 23.98
N SER A 634 3.51 5.56 24.10
CA SER A 634 3.48 4.12 24.40
C SER A 634 2.32 3.40 23.70
N ASP A 635 2.29 2.07 23.79
CA ASP A 635 1.28 1.17 23.23
C ASP A 635 1.25 1.10 21.68
N PHE A 636 2.37 0.64 21.13
CA PHE A 636 2.56 0.38 19.69
C PHE A 636 1.75 -0.83 19.15
N GLY A 637 0.75 -1.33 19.89
CA GLY A 637 -0.06 -2.50 19.55
C GLY A 637 -0.93 -2.36 18.29
N LEU A 638 -1.05 -1.15 17.74
CA LEU A 638 -1.70 -0.85 16.46
C LEU A 638 -0.78 -0.17 15.43
N ALA A 639 0.51 0.00 15.75
CA ALA A 639 1.46 0.74 14.93
C ALA A 639 1.75 0.05 13.58
N LYS A 640 2.18 0.83 12.59
CA LYS A 640 2.45 0.37 11.22
C LYS A 640 3.75 0.97 10.69
N LEU A 641 4.60 0.15 10.09
CA LEU A 641 5.74 0.61 9.30
C LEU A 641 5.31 0.88 7.86
N ILE A 642 5.54 2.11 7.38
CA ILE A 642 5.34 2.54 6.00
C ILE A 642 6.73 2.77 5.39
N ASN A 643 7.18 1.81 4.58
CA ASN A 643 8.42 1.91 3.82
C ASN A 643 8.19 2.84 2.61
N PRO A 644 8.90 3.99 2.48
CA PRO A 644 8.70 4.92 1.37
C PRO A 644 9.03 4.35 -0.02
N LYS A 645 9.68 3.19 -0.09
CA LYS A 645 10.10 2.49 -1.32
C LYS A 645 9.24 1.29 -1.68
N ASP A 646 8.31 0.85 -0.81
CA ASP A 646 7.49 -0.33 -1.07
C ASP A 646 6.03 0.04 -1.38
N HIS A 647 5.65 -0.09 -2.64
CA HIS A 647 4.30 0.23 -3.11
C HIS A 647 3.21 -0.75 -2.62
N ARG A 648 3.59 -1.88 -1.99
CA ARG A 648 2.68 -2.98 -1.66
C ARG A 648 1.91 -2.80 -0.34
N HIS A 649 2.10 -1.69 0.38
CA HIS A 649 1.58 -1.51 1.75
C HIS A 649 0.56 -0.36 1.90
N ARG A 650 -0.39 -0.29 0.96
CA ARG A 650 -1.63 0.53 1.07
C ARG A 650 -2.88 -0.36 1.31
N THR A 651 -2.76 -1.38 2.15
CA THR A 651 -3.87 -2.30 2.47
C THR A 651 -4.99 -1.61 3.26
N LEU A 652 -6.23 -1.86 2.83
CA LEU A 652 -7.46 -1.61 3.58
C LEU A 652 -7.45 -2.44 4.87
N THR A 653 -6.93 -1.88 5.96
CA THR A 653 -6.93 -2.54 7.28
C THR A 653 -8.25 -2.29 8.00
N SER A 654 -8.79 -3.32 8.67
CA SER A 654 -9.92 -3.18 9.59
C SER A 654 -9.75 -1.98 10.55
N VAL A 655 -10.77 -1.14 10.66
CA VAL A 655 -10.81 0.02 11.58
C VAL A 655 -10.44 -0.42 13.00
N ARG A 656 -9.27 0.05 13.49
CA ARG A 656 -8.79 -0.17 14.87
C ARG A 656 -8.12 1.09 15.40
N GLY A 657 -8.49 1.51 16.60
CA GLY A 657 -8.02 2.72 17.26
C GLY A 657 -9.15 3.40 18.03
N THR A 658 -8.84 4.39 18.86
CA THR A 658 -9.78 4.91 19.86
C THR A 658 -10.74 5.98 19.29
N ARG A 659 -12.06 5.71 19.33
CA ARG A 659 -13.13 6.66 18.92
C ARG A 659 -12.96 7.99 19.66
N GLY A 660 -13.05 9.09 18.92
CA GLY A 660 -12.69 10.45 19.37
C GLY A 660 -11.40 10.93 18.70
N TYR A 661 -10.34 10.12 18.75
CA TYR A 661 -9.03 10.45 18.19
C TYR A 661 -8.84 9.95 16.75
N LEU A 662 -9.68 9.02 16.28
CA LEU A 662 -9.67 8.53 14.89
C LEU A 662 -9.94 9.68 13.90
N ALA A 663 -9.04 9.81 12.92
CA ALA A 663 -9.14 10.79 11.85
C ALA A 663 -10.27 10.45 10.83
N PRO A 664 -10.88 11.43 10.14
CA PRO A 664 -11.96 11.20 9.20
C PRO A 664 -11.65 10.17 8.10
N GLU A 665 -10.43 10.18 7.56
CA GLU A 665 -10.00 9.22 6.54
C GLU A 665 -9.95 7.78 7.08
N TRP A 666 -9.67 7.60 8.37
CA TRP A 666 -9.68 6.30 9.04
C TRP A 666 -11.10 5.77 9.19
N LEU A 667 -12.06 6.63 9.52
CA LEU A 667 -13.49 6.28 9.60
C LEU A 667 -14.08 5.96 8.23
N ALA A 668 -13.56 6.59 7.18
CA ALA A 668 -13.96 6.37 5.78
C ALA A 668 -13.26 5.17 5.09
N ASN A 669 -12.49 4.35 5.83
CA ASN A 669 -11.67 3.25 5.29
C ASN A 669 -10.67 3.67 4.19
N LEU A 670 -10.20 4.92 4.19
CA LEU A 670 -9.23 5.41 3.21
C LEU A 670 -7.78 5.02 3.60
N PRO A 671 -6.80 5.10 2.67
CA PRO A 671 -5.40 4.81 2.97
C PRO A 671 -4.83 5.67 4.10
N ILE A 672 -4.37 4.98 5.14
CA ILE A 672 -3.85 5.55 6.38
C ILE A 672 -2.43 6.08 6.16
N THR A 673 -2.11 7.22 6.77
CA THR A 673 -0.79 7.89 6.67
C THR A 673 -0.39 8.49 8.02
N SER A 674 0.83 9.02 8.13
CA SER A 674 1.28 9.80 9.30
C SER A 674 0.34 10.96 9.66
N LYS A 675 -0.39 11.52 8.68
CA LYS A 675 -1.41 12.56 8.90
C LYS A 675 -2.57 12.11 9.79
N SER A 676 -2.80 10.81 9.95
CA SER A 676 -3.81 10.28 10.88
C SER A 676 -3.38 10.48 12.34
N ASP A 677 -2.11 10.21 12.68
CA ASP A 677 -1.56 10.54 14.00
C ASP A 677 -1.51 12.05 14.24
N VAL A 678 -1.24 12.87 13.21
CA VAL A 678 -1.28 14.35 13.33
C VAL A 678 -2.66 14.81 13.81
N TYR A 679 -3.74 14.26 13.25
CA TYR A 679 -5.10 14.55 13.69
C TYR A 679 -5.34 14.11 15.14
N SER A 680 -4.93 12.88 15.51
CA SER A 680 -5.06 12.37 16.87
C SER A 680 -4.28 13.22 17.89
N TYR A 681 -3.07 13.67 17.53
CA TYR A 681 -2.28 14.62 18.32
C TYR A 681 -2.98 15.98 18.45
N GLY A 682 -3.60 16.49 17.38
CA GLY A 682 -4.41 17.71 17.42
C GLY A 682 -5.56 17.64 18.42
N MET A 683 -6.25 16.50 18.48
CA MET A 683 -7.30 16.25 19.46
C MET A 683 -6.72 16.22 20.89
N VAL A 684 -5.62 15.50 21.13
CA VAL A 684 -4.91 15.51 22.43
C VAL A 684 -4.45 16.91 22.85
N LEU A 685 -3.97 17.73 21.90
CA LEU A 685 -3.49 19.08 22.17
C LEU A 685 -4.61 20.01 22.67
N LEU A 686 -5.84 19.87 22.14
CA LEU A 686 -7.02 20.57 22.68
C LEU A 686 -7.33 20.14 24.12
N GLU A 687 -7.23 18.84 24.43
CA GLU A 687 -7.51 18.31 25.78
C GLU A 687 -6.44 18.75 26.80
N ILE A 688 -5.17 18.85 26.40
CA ILE A 688 -4.09 19.41 27.23
C ILE A 688 -4.40 20.87 27.61
N VAL A 689 -4.88 21.67 26.64
CA VAL A 689 -5.25 23.08 26.87
C VAL A 689 -6.48 23.21 27.78
N SER A 690 -7.51 22.40 27.55
CA SER A 690 -8.83 22.59 28.17
C SER A 690 -9.10 21.77 29.44
N GLY A 691 -8.38 20.65 29.64
CA GLY A 691 -8.69 19.67 30.68
C GLY A 691 -10.03 18.94 30.50
N ARG A 692 -10.61 18.98 29.28
CA ARG A 692 -11.92 18.40 28.92
C ARG A 692 -11.75 17.40 27.77
N ARG A 693 -12.59 16.37 27.67
CA ARG A 693 -12.49 15.42 26.56
C ARG A 693 -12.96 16.06 25.26
N ASN A 694 -12.29 15.73 24.17
CA ASN A 694 -12.58 16.23 22.83
C ASN A 694 -14.02 15.93 22.35
N PHE A 695 -14.59 14.85 22.88
CA PHE A 695 -15.94 14.36 22.61
C PHE A 695 -16.97 14.72 23.70
N ASP A 696 -16.60 15.50 24.73
CA ASP A 696 -17.56 15.99 25.71
C ASP A 696 -18.63 16.86 25.04
N VAL A 697 -19.89 16.63 25.45
CA VAL A 697 -21.07 17.36 24.99
C VAL A 697 -21.84 17.79 26.24
N SER A 698 -21.97 19.10 26.44
CA SER A 698 -22.60 19.68 27.62
C SER A 698 -23.43 20.91 27.26
N GLU A 699 -24.22 21.42 28.21
CA GLU A 699 -24.90 22.70 28.03
C GLU A 699 -23.89 23.87 27.91
N GLU A 700 -22.72 23.80 28.57
CA GLU A 700 -21.64 24.78 28.37
C GLU A 700 -21.13 24.80 26.91
N THR A 701 -21.10 23.65 26.22
CA THR A 701 -20.69 23.58 24.81
C THR A 701 -21.85 23.83 23.83
N ASN A 702 -23.00 24.35 24.29
CA ASN A 702 -24.25 24.44 23.51
C ASN A 702 -24.62 23.10 22.83
N ARG A 703 -24.37 21.99 23.52
CA ARG A 703 -24.61 20.61 23.05
C ARG A 703 -23.83 20.23 21.77
N LYS A 704 -22.73 20.92 21.48
CA LYS A 704 -21.75 20.58 20.42
C LYS A 704 -20.60 19.73 20.98
N LYS A 705 -19.89 19.01 20.10
CA LYS A 705 -18.59 18.39 20.40
C LYS A 705 -17.60 19.48 20.82
N PHE A 706 -16.81 19.25 21.88
CA PHE A 706 -15.91 20.26 22.45
C PHE A 706 -14.99 20.93 21.41
N SER A 707 -14.43 20.16 20.47
CA SER A 707 -13.54 20.70 19.43
C SER A 707 -14.19 21.73 18.49
N ILE A 708 -15.49 21.59 18.20
CA ILE A 708 -16.25 22.55 17.38
C ILE A 708 -16.53 23.82 18.18
N TRP A 709 -16.97 23.67 19.43
CA TRP A 709 -17.22 24.79 20.34
C TRP A 709 -15.94 25.60 20.62
N ALA A 710 -14.80 24.93 20.81
CA ALA A 710 -13.52 25.58 21.00
C ALA A 710 -13.09 26.39 19.77
N TYR A 711 -13.39 25.92 18.55
CA TYR A 711 -13.11 26.71 17.35
C TYR A 711 -13.99 27.97 17.27
N GLU A 712 -15.27 27.88 17.65
CA GLU A 712 -16.18 29.05 17.71
C GLU A 712 -15.71 30.11 18.72
N GLU A 713 -15.22 29.70 19.90
CA GLU A 713 -14.63 30.62 20.88
C GLU A 713 -13.28 31.19 20.42
N PHE A 714 -12.49 30.42 19.66
CA PHE A 714 -11.25 30.91 19.06
C PHE A 714 -11.52 31.97 17.98
N GLU A 715 -12.54 31.79 17.13
CA GLU A 715 -12.93 32.83 16.16
C GLU A 715 -13.47 34.10 16.81
N ARG A 716 -14.06 34.00 18.00
CA ARG A 716 -14.46 35.13 18.85
C ARG A 716 -13.27 35.79 19.57
N GLY A 717 -12.06 35.22 19.48
CA GLY A 717 -10.88 35.65 20.21
C GLY A 717 -10.82 35.22 21.68
N ASN A 718 -11.81 34.46 22.17
CA ASN A 718 -11.95 34.06 23.57
C ASN A 718 -11.09 32.83 23.93
N MET A 719 -9.78 32.92 23.73
CA MET A 719 -8.84 31.84 24.03
C MET A 719 -8.86 31.46 25.52
N SER A 720 -9.11 32.42 26.42
CA SER A 720 -9.25 32.18 27.86
C SER A 720 -10.49 31.36 28.23
N GLY A 721 -11.52 31.31 27.37
CA GLY A 721 -12.68 30.42 27.55
C GLY A 721 -12.40 28.96 27.20
N ILE A 722 -11.39 28.70 26.36
CA ILE A 722 -10.97 27.36 25.92
C ILE A 722 -10.00 26.73 26.92
N LEU A 723 -9.17 27.56 27.57
CA LEU A 723 -8.23 27.17 28.61
C LEU A 723 -8.94 26.51 29.81
N ASP A 724 -8.29 25.52 30.40
CA ASP A 724 -8.76 24.85 31.62
C ASP A 724 -9.01 25.86 32.76
N LYS A 725 -10.28 25.97 33.18
CA LYS A 725 -10.72 26.89 34.24
C LYS A 725 -9.95 26.71 35.55
N ARG A 726 -9.38 25.52 35.81
CA ARG A 726 -8.56 25.22 37.00
C ARG A 726 -7.17 25.87 36.96
N LEU A 727 -6.76 26.46 35.84
CA LEU A 727 -5.51 27.19 35.68
C LEU A 727 -5.69 28.73 35.79
N ALA A 728 -6.91 29.24 35.99
CA ALA A 728 -7.20 30.66 35.96
C ALA A 728 -6.42 31.50 36.99
N ASP A 729 -6.10 30.91 38.15
CA ASP A 729 -5.33 31.55 39.23
C ASP A 729 -3.81 31.35 39.11
N GLN A 730 -3.32 30.84 37.97
CA GLN A 730 -1.89 30.57 37.72
C GLN A 730 -1.30 31.54 36.69
N GLU A 731 0.02 31.73 36.71
CA GLU A 731 0.73 32.47 35.65
C GLU A 731 0.79 31.63 34.37
N VAL A 732 -0.18 31.86 33.47
CA VAL A 732 -0.31 31.16 32.19
C VAL A 732 0.25 31.99 31.05
N ASN A 733 1.17 31.42 30.27
CA ASN A 733 1.72 32.06 29.09
C ASN A 733 0.70 31.99 27.92
N MET A 734 -0.13 33.02 27.78
CA MET A 734 -1.19 33.06 26.77
C MET A 734 -0.69 32.99 25.32
N GLU A 735 0.58 33.31 25.05
CA GLU A 735 1.20 33.15 23.73
C GLU A 735 1.55 31.68 23.43
N GLN A 736 1.89 30.89 24.45
CA GLN A 736 1.96 29.43 24.33
C GLN A 736 0.56 28.81 24.14
N VAL A 737 -0.45 29.30 24.86
CA VAL A 737 -1.86 28.87 24.71
C VAL A 737 -2.35 29.15 23.28
N ARG A 738 -2.13 30.36 22.75
CA ARG A 738 -2.48 30.75 21.37
C ARG A 738 -1.88 29.79 20.35
N ARG A 739 -0.58 29.49 20.46
CA ARG A 739 0.12 28.55 19.57
C ARG A 739 -0.43 27.13 19.66
N ALA A 740 -0.70 26.63 20.88
CA ALA A 740 -1.29 25.30 21.07
C ALA A 740 -2.68 25.20 20.42
N ILE A 741 -3.55 26.19 20.63
CA ILE A 741 -4.89 26.24 20.06
C ILE A 741 -4.83 26.28 18.53
N GLN A 742 -4.04 27.19 17.93
CA GLN A 742 -3.93 27.27 16.47
C GLN A 742 -3.33 26.00 15.84
N ALA A 743 -2.26 25.45 16.43
CA ALA A 743 -1.64 24.22 15.95
C ALA A 743 -2.64 23.05 16.02
N SER A 744 -3.43 22.95 17.10
CA SER A 744 -4.44 21.91 17.24
C SER A 744 -5.52 21.97 16.14
N PHE A 745 -6.00 23.16 15.78
CA PHE A 745 -6.96 23.32 14.68
C PHE A 745 -6.35 23.05 13.30
N TRP A 746 -5.07 23.38 13.07
CA TRP A 746 -4.36 22.94 11.86
C TRP A 746 -4.21 21.40 11.80
N CYS A 747 -4.02 20.74 12.94
CA CYS A 747 -3.94 19.29 13.02
C CYS A 747 -5.28 18.57 12.76
N ILE A 748 -6.41 19.09 13.25
CA ILE A 748 -7.71 18.38 13.16
C ILE A 748 -8.52 18.66 11.88
N GLN A 749 -7.86 19.12 10.81
CA GLN A 749 -8.53 19.38 9.52
C GLN A 749 -9.08 18.11 8.88
N GLU A 750 -10.19 18.23 8.15
CA GLU A 750 -10.88 17.08 7.54
C GLU A 750 -9.98 16.38 6.51
N HIS A 751 -9.36 17.13 5.59
CA HIS A 751 -8.49 16.56 4.56
C HIS A 751 -7.04 16.40 5.08
N PRO A 752 -6.42 15.20 4.97
CA PRO A 752 -5.05 14.96 5.43
C PRO A 752 -3.97 15.89 4.87
N SER A 753 -4.16 16.43 3.66
CA SER A 753 -3.24 17.37 3.01
C SER A 753 -3.22 18.75 3.66
N GLN A 754 -4.34 19.18 4.27
CA GLN A 754 -4.44 20.46 4.99
C GLN A 754 -3.75 20.42 6.36
N ARG A 755 -3.44 19.22 6.88
CA ARG A 755 -2.75 19.05 8.15
C ARG A 755 -1.24 19.25 7.97
N PRO A 756 -0.52 19.87 8.92
CA PRO A 756 0.95 20.01 8.89
C PRO A 756 1.71 18.66 8.98
N THR A 757 3.04 18.68 8.91
CA THR A 757 3.92 17.57 9.37
C THR A 757 4.14 17.68 10.88
N MET A 758 4.60 16.63 11.56
CA MET A 758 4.83 16.71 13.01
C MET A 758 6.02 17.61 13.36
N SER A 759 7.07 17.62 12.53
CA SER A 759 8.14 18.63 12.59
C SER A 759 7.60 20.07 12.47
N ARG A 760 6.61 20.30 11.60
CA ARG A 760 5.99 21.62 11.44
C ARG A 760 5.12 21.99 12.65
N VAL A 761 4.38 21.04 13.23
CA VAL A 761 3.64 21.23 14.49
C VAL A 761 4.59 21.58 15.64
N LEU A 762 5.74 20.90 15.72
CA LEU A 762 6.76 21.19 16.71
C LEU A 762 7.31 22.62 16.57
N GLN A 763 7.65 23.06 15.35
CA GLN A 763 8.06 24.44 15.08
C GLN A 763 6.99 25.49 15.46
N MET A 764 5.73 25.20 15.15
CA MET A 764 4.57 26.05 15.52
C MET A 764 4.47 26.20 17.04
N LEU A 765 4.63 25.10 17.79
CA LEU A 765 4.62 25.13 19.26
C LEU A 765 5.85 25.83 19.82
N GLU A 766 7.06 25.49 19.38
CA GLU A 766 8.29 26.11 19.86
C GLU A 766 8.34 27.63 19.56
N GLY A 767 7.57 28.10 18.57
CA GLY A 767 7.48 29.51 18.18
C GLY A 767 8.51 29.91 17.14
N VAL A 768 9.08 28.94 16.44
CA VAL A 768 10.10 29.11 15.38
C VAL A 768 9.47 29.65 14.09
N THR A 769 8.14 29.66 13.97
CA THR A 769 7.44 30.34 12.88
C THR A 769 6.06 30.82 13.31
N GLU A 770 5.59 31.89 12.67
CA GLU A 770 4.21 32.35 12.79
C GLU A 770 3.21 31.30 12.28
N ILE A 771 1.97 31.38 12.80
CA ILE A 771 0.89 30.45 12.51
C ILE A 771 -0.28 31.25 11.94
N GLU A 772 -0.57 31.02 10.66
CA GLU A 772 -1.76 31.57 9.99
C GLU A 772 -3.06 31.10 10.68
N LYS A 773 -4.15 31.86 10.50
CA LYS A 773 -5.44 31.46 11.09
C LYS A 773 -5.90 30.13 10.47
N PRO A 774 -6.08 29.06 11.26
CA PRO A 774 -6.57 27.78 10.76
C PRO A 774 -8.01 27.91 10.24
N PRO A 775 -8.39 27.18 9.18
CA PRO A 775 -9.77 27.13 8.70
C PRO A 775 -10.68 26.32 9.64
N ALA A 776 -12.00 26.52 9.52
CA ALA A 776 -12.99 25.88 10.38
C ALA A 776 -13.03 24.34 10.21
N PRO A 777 -12.88 23.55 11.28
CA PRO A 777 -13.12 22.11 11.24
C PRO A 777 -14.58 21.83 10.87
N LYS A 778 -14.80 21.21 9.70
CA LYS A 778 -16.16 20.87 9.24
C LYS A 778 -16.81 19.85 10.18
N SER A 779 -18.08 20.07 10.49
CA SER A 779 -18.87 19.14 11.30
C SER A 779 -19.23 17.89 10.50
N VAL A 780 -18.56 16.77 10.78
CA VAL A 780 -18.98 15.45 10.30
C VAL A 780 -20.39 15.16 10.82
N MET A 781 -21.39 15.19 9.93
CA MET A 781 -22.66 14.52 10.17
C MET A 781 -22.39 13.02 10.27
N GLU A 782 -22.62 12.43 11.44
CA GLU A 782 -22.73 10.97 11.56
C GLU A 782 -24.00 10.54 10.80
N GLY A 783 -23.84 10.22 9.52
CA GLY A 783 -24.92 9.72 8.67
C GLY A 783 -25.54 8.47 9.28
N ALA A 784 -26.87 8.37 9.24
CA ALA A 784 -27.61 7.32 9.91
C ALA A 784 -27.28 5.94 9.31
N VAL A 785 -26.39 5.19 9.95
CA VAL A 785 -26.09 3.78 9.60
C VAL A 785 -27.28 2.92 9.99
N SER A 786 -28.25 2.83 9.08
CA SER A 786 -29.46 2.04 9.26
C SER A 786 -29.16 0.54 9.16
N GLY A 787 -28.89 -0.08 10.30
CA GLY A 787 -29.16 -1.50 10.52
C GLY A 787 -28.09 -2.50 10.08
N THR A 788 -27.10 -2.73 10.94
CA THR A 788 -26.70 -4.10 11.34
C THR A 788 -26.13 -4.04 12.76
N SER A 789 -26.79 -4.65 13.74
CA SER A 789 -26.32 -4.61 15.13
C SER A 789 -25.23 -5.65 15.37
N THR A 790 -24.04 -5.18 15.77
CA THR A 790 -23.08 -6.00 16.51
C THR A 790 -22.70 -5.23 17.78
N TYR A 791 -22.90 -5.87 18.94
CA TYR A 791 -22.74 -5.21 20.23
C TYR A 791 -21.25 -5.06 20.57
N LEU A 792 -20.78 -3.81 20.62
CA LEU A 792 -19.53 -3.42 21.28
C LEU A 792 -19.90 -2.50 22.44
N SER A 793 -19.90 -3.07 23.65
CA SER A 793 -20.39 -2.41 24.86
C SER A 793 -19.45 -1.30 25.32
N SER A 794 -19.93 -0.07 25.28
CA SER A 794 -19.46 0.95 26.21
C SER A 794 -20.13 0.72 27.57
N ASN A 795 -19.35 0.79 28.65
CA ASN A 795 -19.83 1.12 29.99
C ASN A 795 -18.63 1.32 30.93
N ALA A 796 -18.52 2.51 31.52
CA ALA A 796 -17.46 2.85 32.46
C ALA A 796 -18.00 3.77 33.57
N SER A 797 -18.63 3.21 34.60
CA SER A 797 -18.73 3.83 35.93
C SER A 797 -19.27 2.86 36.99
N ALA A 798 -18.55 2.79 38.12
CA ALA A 798 -19.00 2.50 39.49
C ALA A 798 -20.15 1.48 39.75
N PHE A 799 -19.79 0.32 40.30
CA PHE A 799 -20.51 -0.28 41.43
C PHE A 799 -19.54 -0.98 42.39
N SER A 800 -19.74 -0.80 43.70
CA SER A 800 -18.95 -1.41 44.77
C SER A 800 -19.48 -2.80 45.18
N PRO A 801 -18.66 -3.68 45.77
CA PRO A 801 -18.98 -5.10 45.87
C PRO A 801 -19.86 -5.45 47.07
N PHE A 802 -20.82 -6.36 46.85
CA PHE A 802 -21.32 -7.27 47.87
C PHE A 802 -21.24 -8.70 47.36
N ALA A 803 -20.76 -9.61 48.20
CA ALA A 803 -20.54 -11.01 47.83
C ALA A 803 -21.79 -11.87 48.08
N ALA A 804 -22.02 -12.84 47.18
CA ALA A 804 -22.86 -13.99 47.44
C ALA A 804 -22.08 -15.24 47.00
N SER A 805 -21.86 -16.18 47.93
CA SER A 805 -21.13 -17.42 47.67
C SER A 805 -21.95 -18.40 46.82
N PRO A 806 -21.31 -19.24 45.99
CA PRO A 806 -22.01 -20.35 45.34
C PRO A 806 -22.40 -21.44 46.36
N PRO A 807 -23.51 -22.16 46.15
CA PRO A 807 -23.81 -23.39 46.88
C PRO A 807 -23.06 -24.61 46.28
N ASP A 808 -22.69 -25.57 47.13
CA ASP A 808 -21.95 -26.78 46.78
C ASP A 808 -22.82 -27.90 46.12
N PRO A 809 -22.21 -28.89 45.44
CA PRO A 809 -22.93 -29.89 44.64
C PRO A 809 -23.22 -31.24 45.35
N SER A 810 -24.44 -31.77 45.17
CA SER A 810 -24.84 -33.16 45.47
C SER A 810 -26.20 -33.48 44.83
N SER A 811 -26.57 -34.69 44.39
CA SER A 811 -25.85 -35.93 44.05
C SER A 811 -26.82 -36.93 43.37
N SER A 812 -26.31 -37.95 42.67
CA SER A 812 -26.94 -39.24 42.24
C SER A 812 -28.37 -39.59 42.74
N SER A 813 -29.31 -40.20 41.99
CA SER A 813 -29.26 -40.99 40.73
C SER A 813 -30.70 -41.06 40.08
N SER A 814 -31.19 -41.96 39.19
CA SER A 814 -30.78 -43.29 38.69
C SER A 814 -31.53 -43.78 37.42
N VAL A 815 -30.79 -44.46 36.52
CA VAL A 815 -31.12 -45.76 35.84
C VAL A 815 -32.42 -45.94 35.01
N GLN A 816 -32.24 -46.10 33.67
CA GLN A 816 -32.89 -47.03 32.68
C GLN A 816 -34.45 -47.07 32.57
N THR A 817 -35.09 -47.53 31.48
CA THR A 817 -34.70 -48.43 30.36
C THR A 817 -35.46 -48.11 29.04
N SER A 818 -35.09 -48.77 27.94
CA SER A 818 -35.62 -48.66 26.57
C SER A 818 -37.04 -49.21 26.31
N GLY A 819 -37.77 -48.70 25.30
CA GLY A 819 -39.04 -49.28 24.84
C GLY A 819 -39.60 -48.79 23.48
N VAL A 820 -39.27 -49.52 22.41
CA VAL A 820 -39.99 -49.81 21.12
C VAL A 820 -41.11 -48.89 20.56
N SER A 821 -41.10 -48.71 19.24
CA SER A 821 -42.09 -48.00 18.40
C SER A 821 -43.29 -48.83 17.91
N THR A 822 -44.44 -48.19 17.69
CA THR A 822 -45.55 -48.71 16.84
C THR A 822 -46.32 -47.60 16.11
N PHE A 823 -47.01 -47.96 15.02
CA PHE A 823 -47.78 -47.09 14.12
C PHE A 823 -49.27 -47.49 14.10
N THR A 824 -50.12 -46.76 13.34
CA THR A 824 -51.54 -47.05 12.97
C THR A 824 -52.64 -46.73 14.02
N SER A 825 -53.92 -46.51 13.67
CA SER A 825 -54.56 -45.84 12.48
C SER A 825 -56.09 -45.64 12.70
N GLY A 826 -56.72 -44.75 11.90
CA GLY A 826 -58.18 -44.58 11.71
C GLY A 826 -58.44 -43.51 10.63
N VAL A 827 -59.21 -43.67 9.52
CA VAL A 827 -60.55 -44.23 9.27
C VAL A 827 -61.63 -43.30 9.86
N LYS A 828 -62.49 -42.56 9.11
CA LYS A 828 -63.09 -42.69 7.75
C LYS A 828 -63.40 -41.25 7.16
N SER A 829 -64.04 -40.93 6.02
CA SER A 829 -64.75 -41.66 4.93
C SER A 829 -64.87 -40.83 3.61
N GLU A 830 -65.57 -41.37 2.61
CA GLU A 830 -66.39 -40.73 1.52
C GLU A 830 -65.94 -39.48 0.70
N LYS A 831 -65.28 -39.73 -0.46
CA LYS A 831 -65.77 -39.64 -1.88
C LYS A 831 -66.83 -38.56 -2.30
N PRO A 832 -66.88 -38.13 -3.61
CA PRO A 832 -65.90 -37.35 -4.41
C PRO A 832 -66.57 -36.25 -5.31
N THR A 833 -65.86 -35.70 -6.34
CA THR A 833 -66.30 -35.33 -7.73
C THR A 833 -65.88 -33.91 -8.23
N SER A 834 -65.48 -33.80 -9.52
CA SER A 834 -65.32 -32.61 -10.42
C SER A 834 -64.57 -31.35 -9.94
N ILE A 835 -63.57 -30.75 -10.62
CA ILE A 835 -63.31 -30.39 -12.04
C ILE A 835 -63.74 -28.95 -12.44
N LEU A 836 -62.72 -28.12 -12.69
CA LEU A 836 -62.58 -26.93 -13.58
C LEU A 836 -63.32 -25.58 -13.34
N LEU A 837 -62.52 -24.52 -13.60
CA LEU A 837 -62.81 -23.17 -14.11
C LEU A 837 -63.31 -22.02 -13.18
N GLN A 838 -62.38 -21.07 -13.00
CA GLN A 838 -62.49 -19.59 -13.08
C GLN A 838 -63.83 -18.88 -12.81
N SER A 839 -63.78 -17.86 -11.94
CA SER A 839 -64.43 -16.55 -12.12
C SER A 839 -63.61 -15.49 -11.37
N ASP A 840 -63.66 -14.23 -11.83
CA ASP A 840 -62.81 -13.13 -11.37
C ASP A 840 -63.25 -12.50 -10.04
N THR A 841 -62.29 -12.00 -9.25
CA THR A 841 -62.30 -10.62 -8.70
C THR A 841 -60.90 -10.22 -8.19
#